data_AF-A0A2E2C8H2-F1
#
_entry.id   AF-A0A2E2C8H2-F1
#
_cell.length_a   1.000
_cell.length_b   1.000
_cell.length_c   1.000
_cell.angle_alpha   90.00
_cell.angle_beta   90.00
_cell.angle_gamma   90.00
#
_symmetry.space_group_name_H-M   'P 1'
#
loop_
_entity.id
_entity.type
_entity.pdbx_description
1 polymer ?
#
loop_
_entity_poly.entity_id
_entity_poly.type
_entity_poly.pdbx_seq_one_letter_code
_entity_poly.pdbx_strand_id
1 'polypeptide(L)'
;MARKKNVGQKRAKKVRERKKKKQEKARQEHARVLAGIVKLINEADSDSLQISVSVENVMAKALSPEGDVTVDEAEADELFDEAMEAPTTGTCCRLLEAALAKNPRHIDALVELAQLCEDDNTAFYFLSRAIEFGEEDLEDELRNNMGDFWGLHHTRPFMRAKQDISERYYETGDLLNAAGEMEEMLQLNFLDNQGMRWTLMEVYCRMDRLDDAEQLLQKYPDDCFPFLQFTALLVRFRKEGDTPKLRTSLREQANRNPHIVPRLLDPSLISYEPIPLFVPGSPDEADLYCQQFLFVWKATPGAITWLRQAARDLPSSEVGPDKDVKKKIQKLRTKVKKLDSCTETWFCDAKLLSEQEDDGWLLTVVEESTETVIYLEPGEDPLGADTVLDGLLNCMLAPHDEKPRKPAAIELTDTGLHRSLKKRLERLGIALNLTDERPAVLDFIERSAPIPGLPVQIDIDDLRDTLMSSATWEIDWRQIDQWLPDEETGELMQPWMIIVADREDLVLSQQLILTPPDSNTILSVIGEAILNPPGGTPSRPTTIWVPSAEHHLDVKPVADDIGVECVVGQCQLIDQMFESLSQHMDEAVGGPPALVSLPSVTPDMVGDFYEAAADFYKSRVWTSTHPESVVEIQCSELIHGRWYAVIMGQMGQEIGIIFFDDPEALESVFASDPSDLGAGAKQIHGISFSLNEQSFVNPRDVAAAEQFGWSVAGPEAWPMGFFIADSDFRPLTAVELQFLAAATRSVTKQLKSQEKSLVTSVPLHDRIVQVLTSRE
;
A
#
# COMPACT_ATOMS: atom_id res chain seq x y z
N MET A 1 24.46 -43.66 12.62
CA MET A 1 24.91 -42.25 12.44
C MET A 1 24.62 -41.65 11.05
N ALA A 2 24.45 -42.42 9.97
CA ALA A 2 24.16 -41.87 8.63
C ALA A 2 22.71 -41.33 8.42
N ARG A 3 21.71 -41.85 9.15
CA ARG A 3 20.29 -41.41 9.02
C ARG A 3 19.98 -40.05 9.68
N LYS A 4 20.69 -39.66 10.76
CA LYS A 4 20.50 -38.34 11.41
C LYS A 4 21.10 -37.17 10.61
N LYS A 5 22.18 -37.40 9.84
CA LYS A 5 22.78 -36.38 8.95
C LYS A 5 21.86 -35.99 7.76
N ASN A 6 21.05 -36.93 7.28
CA ASN A 6 20.18 -36.72 6.11
C ASN A 6 18.89 -35.93 6.43
N VAL A 7 18.43 -35.97 7.69
CA VAL A 7 17.24 -35.22 8.15
C VAL A 7 17.59 -33.75 8.38
N GLY A 8 18.77 -33.46 8.97
CA GLY A 8 19.27 -32.09 9.12
C GLY A 8 19.51 -31.37 7.79
N GLN A 9 20.05 -32.07 6.79
CA GLN A 9 20.25 -31.50 5.44
C GLN A 9 18.92 -31.24 4.70
N LYS A 10 17.90 -32.08 4.88
CA LYS A 10 16.57 -31.85 4.30
C LYS A 10 15.82 -30.71 4.99
N ARG A 11 15.93 -30.57 6.32
CA ARG A 11 15.34 -29.46 7.08
C ARG A 11 16.02 -28.13 6.72
N ALA A 12 17.35 -28.11 6.64
CA ALA A 12 18.12 -26.95 6.17
C ALA A 12 17.78 -26.55 4.73
N LYS A 13 17.60 -27.53 3.82
CA LYS A 13 17.16 -27.25 2.43
C LYS A 13 15.75 -26.67 2.38
N LYS A 14 14.81 -27.18 3.17
CA LYS A 14 13.42 -26.69 3.24
C LYS A 14 13.31 -25.29 3.87
N VAL A 15 14.15 -24.99 4.87
CA VAL A 15 14.28 -23.65 5.45
C VAL A 15 14.92 -22.68 4.46
N ARG A 16 15.93 -23.11 3.70
CA ARG A 16 16.57 -22.32 2.64
C ARG A 16 15.62 -22.06 1.46
N GLU A 17 14.78 -23.04 1.09
CA GLU A 17 13.72 -22.88 0.08
C GLU A 17 12.56 -21.97 0.58
N ARG A 18 12.20 -22.04 1.87
CA ARG A 18 11.23 -21.11 2.47
C ARG A 18 11.78 -19.68 2.61
N LYS A 19 13.04 -19.50 3.02
CA LYS A 19 13.74 -18.22 3.00
C LYS A 19 13.83 -17.66 1.58
N LYS A 20 14.20 -18.50 0.60
CA LYS A 20 14.26 -18.10 -0.81
C LYS A 20 12.89 -17.71 -1.36
N LYS A 21 11.82 -18.43 -1.01
CA LYS A 21 10.44 -18.04 -1.37
C LYS A 21 9.95 -16.76 -0.66
N LYS A 22 10.36 -16.51 0.60
CA LYS A 22 10.00 -15.29 1.34
C LYS A 22 10.78 -14.07 0.81
N GLN A 23 12.07 -14.24 0.50
CA GLN A 23 12.88 -13.26 -0.24
C GLN A 23 12.30 -12.99 -1.63
N GLU A 24 11.91 -14.04 -2.37
CA GLU A 24 11.34 -13.88 -3.71
C GLU A 24 9.94 -13.26 -3.68
N LYS A 25 9.16 -13.48 -2.61
CA LYS A 25 7.89 -12.77 -2.38
C LYS A 25 8.10 -11.29 -2.04
N ALA A 26 9.02 -10.96 -1.12
CA ALA A 26 9.36 -9.57 -0.80
C ALA A 26 9.97 -8.83 -2.01
N ARG A 27 10.83 -9.51 -2.78
CA ARG A 27 11.40 -9.01 -4.03
C ARG A 27 10.34 -8.90 -5.13
N GLN A 28 9.31 -9.76 -5.14
CA GLN A 28 8.14 -9.66 -6.03
C GLN A 28 7.16 -8.57 -5.60
N GLU A 29 7.04 -8.25 -4.30
CA GLU A 29 6.25 -7.12 -3.79
C GLU A 29 6.94 -5.80 -4.13
N HIS A 30 8.25 -5.69 -3.88
CA HIS A 30 9.05 -4.53 -4.30
C HIS A 30 9.11 -4.41 -5.83
N ALA A 31 9.29 -5.52 -6.56
CA ALA A 31 9.21 -5.53 -8.02
C ALA A 31 7.78 -5.34 -8.55
N ARG A 32 6.72 -5.56 -7.77
CA ARG A 32 5.33 -5.21 -8.11
C ARG A 32 5.06 -3.73 -7.92
N VAL A 33 5.62 -3.14 -6.87
CA VAL A 33 5.61 -1.70 -6.64
C VAL A 33 6.37 -1.01 -7.78
N LEU A 34 7.52 -1.54 -8.18
CA LEU A 34 8.33 -1.03 -9.31
C LEU A 34 7.77 -1.35 -10.70
N ALA A 35 7.20 -2.54 -10.90
CA ALA A 35 6.40 -2.82 -12.08
C ALA A 35 5.14 -1.97 -12.09
N GLY A 36 4.63 -1.55 -10.93
CA GLY A 36 3.61 -0.53 -10.75
C GLY A 36 4.10 0.82 -11.25
N ILE A 37 5.29 1.29 -10.87
CA ILE A 37 5.89 2.53 -11.38
C ILE A 37 6.09 2.47 -12.90
N VAL A 38 6.60 1.35 -13.42
CA VAL A 38 6.76 1.13 -14.87
C VAL A 38 5.40 0.97 -15.57
N LYS A 39 4.36 0.46 -14.91
CA LYS A 39 3.00 0.28 -15.46
C LYS A 39 2.15 1.56 -15.35
N LEU A 40 2.41 2.41 -14.35
CA LEU A 40 1.81 3.75 -14.21
C LEU A 40 2.40 4.75 -15.20
N ILE A 41 3.62 4.50 -15.67
CA ILE A 41 4.21 5.15 -16.84
C ILE A 41 3.61 4.58 -18.15
N ASN A 42 3.15 3.32 -18.17
CA ASN A 42 2.82 2.56 -19.38
C ASN A 42 1.34 2.14 -19.55
N GLU A 43 0.39 2.65 -18.75
CA GLU A 43 -1.03 2.31 -18.88
C GLU A 43 -1.92 3.55 -18.99
N ALA A 44 -1.62 4.33 -20.03
CA ALA A 44 -2.66 4.88 -20.88
C ALA A 44 -2.32 4.43 -22.30
N ASP A 45 -3.33 3.97 -23.03
CA ASP A 45 -3.27 3.54 -24.43
C ASP A 45 -2.54 2.24 -24.78
N SER A 46 -3.29 1.13 -24.74
CA SER A 46 -3.08 0.04 -25.69
C SER A 46 -4.39 -0.27 -26.41
N ASP A 47 -4.75 0.58 -27.37
CA ASP A 47 -5.48 0.21 -28.60
C ASP A 47 -5.74 1.45 -29.50
N SER A 48 -4.74 2.32 -29.71
CA SER A 48 -4.83 3.40 -30.70
C SER A 48 -3.90 3.11 -31.90
N LEU A 49 -4.51 2.73 -33.02
CA LEU A 49 -3.84 2.67 -34.33
C LEU A 49 -3.47 4.11 -34.74
N GLN A 50 -2.17 4.37 -34.88
CA GLN A 50 -1.57 5.65 -35.33
C GLN A 50 -2.29 6.23 -36.55
N ILE A 51 -2.94 7.39 -36.40
CA ILE A 51 -3.54 8.16 -37.50
C ILE A 51 -3.22 9.64 -37.29
N SER A 52 -2.31 10.17 -38.11
CA SER A 52 -2.03 11.61 -38.14
C SER A 52 -3.22 12.38 -38.75
N VAL A 53 -4.11 12.93 -37.93
CA VAL A 53 -5.07 13.95 -38.36
C VAL A 53 -4.27 15.20 -38.74
N SER A 54 -4.19 15.50 -40.03
CA SER A 54 -3.38 16.61 -40.51
C SER A 54 -4.18 17.90 -40.39
N VAL A 55 -3.97 18.62 -39.29
CA VAL A 55 -4.53 19.96 -39.02
C VAL A 55 -4.40 20.87 -40.22
N GLU A 56 -3.25 20.83 -40.91
CA GLU A 56 -3.00 21.64 -42.11
C GLU A 56 -3.98 21.34 -43.26
N ASN A 57 -4.46 20.10 -43.42
CA ASN A 57 -5.43 19.75 -44.47
C ASN A 57 -6.87 20.15 -44.10
N VAL A 58 -7.25 20.02 -42.83
CA VAL A 58 -8.56 20.47 -42.33
C VAL A 58 -8.60 22.00 -42.31
N MET A 59 -7.55 22.65 -41.82
CA MET A 59 -7.36 24.10 -41.86
C MET A 59 -7.28 24.65 -43.28
N ALA A 60 -6.58 24.01 -44.22
CA ALA A 60 -6.52 24.48 -45.61
C ALA A 60 -7.88 24.42 -46.33
N LYS A 61 -8.78 23.53 -45.92
CA LYS A 61 -10.16 23.44 -46.45
C LYS A 61 -11.13 24.35 -45.68
N ALA A 62 -11.02 24.43 -44.36
CA ALA A 62 -11.92 25.19 -43.48
C ALA A 62 -11.61 26.72 -43.44
N LEU A 63 -10.35 27.12 -43.64
CA LEU A 63 -9.92 28.54 -43.70
C LEU A 63 -9.91 29.11 -45.13
N SER A 64 -10.58 28.45 -46.08
CA SER A 64 -10.88 29.13 -47.35
C SER A 64 -11.77 30.35 -47.03
N PRO A 65 -11.33 31.57 -47.34
CA PRO A 65 -11.90 32.80 -46.78
C PRO A 65 -13.33 32.99 -47.25
N GLU A 66 -14.32 32.80 -46.37
CA GLU A 66 -15.72 33.28 -46.45
C GLU A 66 -16.38 33.20 -47.85
N GLY A 67 -15.95 32.26 -48.68
CA GLY A 67 -16.12 32.32 -50.12
C GLY A 67 -16.74 31.04 -50.66
N ASP A 68 -18.07 31.00 -50.65
CA ASP A 68 -18.90 30.12 -51.47
C ASP A 68 -18.83 28.60 -51.15
N VAL A 69 -18.63 28.23 -49.88
CA VAL A 69 -19.09 26.90 -49.42
C VAL A 69 -20.60 27.00 -49.25
N THR A 70 -21.36 26.41 -50.17
CA THR A 70 -22.79 26.18 -49.94
C THR A 70 -22.93 25.24 -48.75
N VAL A 71 -23.24 25.79 -47.57
CA VAL A 71 -23.49 25.02 -46.36
C VAL A 71 -24.66 24.07 -46.62
N ASP A 72 -24.40 22.77 -46.54
CA ASP A 72 -25.40 21.71 -46.66
C ASP A 72 -25.45 20.94 -45.34
N GLU A 73 -26.29 21.41 -44.41
CA GLU A 73 -26.44 20.83 -43.08
C GLU A 73 -26.88 19.37 -43.14
N ALA A 74 -27.81 19.06 -44.04
CA ALA A 74 -28.37 17.71 -44.15
C ALA A 74 -27.33 16.70 -44.66
N GLU A 75 -26.49 17.10 -45.62
CA GLU A 75 -25.38 16.25 -46.08
C GLU A 75 -24.27 16.13 -45.03
N ALA A 76 -24.02 17.17 -44.24
CA ALA A 76 -23.05 17.13 -43.14
C ALA A 76 -23.50 16.18 -42.02
N ASP A 77 -24.78 16.25 -41.61
CA ASP A 77 -25.39 15.36 -40.62
C ASP A 77 -25.37 13.89 -41.09
N GLU A 78 -25.71 13.63 -42.36
CA GLU A 78 -25.67 12.27 -42.93
C GLU A 78 -24.24 11.69 -42.93
N LEU A 79 -23.25 12.50 -43.29
CA LEU A 79 -21.83 12.11 -43.24
C LEU A 79 -21.34 11.90 -41.80
N PHE A 80 -21.83 12.67 -40.83
CA PHE A 80 -21.54 12.49 -39.41
C PHE A 80 -22.13 11.19 -38.89
N ASP A 81 -23.41 10.91 -39.17
CA ASP A 81 -24.06 9.64 -38.79
C ASP A 81 -23.33 8.44 -39.39
N GLU A 82 -22.93 8.52 -40.67
CA GLU A 82 -22.08 7.49 -41.31
C GLU A 82 -20.72 7.34 -40.61
N ALA A 83 -20.14 8.42 -40.10
CA ALA A 83 -18.87 8.39 -39.37
C ALA A 83 -19.00 7.62 -38.05
N MET A 84 -20.10 7.81 -37.32
CA MET A 84 -20.35 7.14 -36.04
C MET A 84 -20.57 5.63 -36.18
N GLU A 85 -21.02 5.17 -37.35
CA GLU A 85 -21.14 3.75 -37.68
C GLU A 85 -19.89 3.16 -38.38
N ALA A 86 -18.83 3.96 -38.55
CA ALA A 86 -17.66 3.54 -39.31
C ALA A 86 -16.90 2.39 -38.64
N PRO A 87 -16.46 1.37 -39.40
CA PRO A 87 -15.80 0.18 -38.84
C PRO A 87 -14.34 0.42 -38.41
N THR A 88 -13.75 1.55 -38.81
CA THR A 88 -12.36 1.89 -38.49
C THR A 88 -12.22 3.38 -38.22
N THR A 89 -11.33 3.73 -37.30
CA THR A 89 -10.98 5.12 -36.96
C THR A 89 -10.59 5.93 -38.20
N GLY A 90 -9.78 5.36 -39.10
CA GLY A 90 -9.39 6.06 -40.34
C GLY A 90 -10.53 6.25 -41.36
N THR A 91 -11.63 5.50 -41.26
CA THR A 91 -12.84 5.77 -42.04
C THR A 91 -13.69 6.82 -41.36
N CYS A 92 -13.81 6.77 -40.03
CA CYS A 92 -14.44 7.80 -39.22
C CYS A 92 -13.81 9.18 -39.49
N CYS A 93 -12.49 9.33 -39.35
CA CYS A 93 -11.80 10.61 -39.61
C CYS A 93 -12.11 11.17 -41.00
N ARG A 94 -12.09 10.33 -42.06
CA ARG A 94 -12.37 10.81 -43.43
C ARG A 94 -13.81 11.26 -43.63
N LEU A 95 -14.77 10.62 -42.96
CA LEU A 95 -16.17 11.00 -43.01
C LEU A 95 -16.42 12.28 -42.21
N LEU A 96 -15.81 12.42 -41.04
CA LEU A 96 -15.83 13.67 -40.26
C LEU A 96 -15.20 14.85 -41.03
N GLU A 97 -14.05 14.63 -41.68
CA GLU A 97 -13.44 15.64 -42.56
C GLU A 97 -14.35 16.00 -43.76
N ALA A 98 -15.11 15.03 -44.27
CA ALA A 98 -16.07 15.26 -45.34
C ALA A 98 -17.29 16.06 -44.83
N ALA A 99 -17.80 15.76 -43.63
CA ALA A 99 -18.86 16.51 -42.97
C ALA A 99 -18.43 17.98 -42.76
N LEU A 100 -17.21 18.22 -42.26
CA LEU A 100 -16.67 19.58 -42.10
C LEU A 100 -16.43 20.31 -43.43
N ALA A 101 -16.21 19.58 -44.53
CA ALA A 101 -16.15 20.19 -45.86
C ALA A 101 -17.53 20.68 -46.35
N LYS A 102 -18.63 20.15 -45.79
CA LYS A 102 -20.01 20.57 -46.09
C LYS A 102 -20.53 21.62 -45.13
N ASN A 103 -20.23 21.47 -43.84
CA ASN A 103 -20.46 22.46 -42.81
C ASN A 103 -19.22 22.60 -41.91
N PRO A 104 -18.38 23.64 -42.11
CA PRO A 104 -17.20 23.88 -41.26
C PRO A 104 -17.52 24.19 -39.80
N ARG A 105 -18.78 24.51 -39.47
CA ARG A 105 -19.26 24.81 -38.11
C ARG A 105 -19.94 23.62 -37.43
N HIS A 106 -19.91 22.43 -38.02
CA HIS A 106 -20.57 21.26 -37.45
C HIS A 106 -19.91 20.83 -36.12
N ILE A 107 -20.54 21.22 -35.00
CA ILE A 107 -19.98 21.10 -33.64
C ILE A 107 -19.63 19.65 -33.30
N ASP A 108 -20.56 18.70 -33.50
CA ASP A 108 -20.30 17.31 -33.14
C ASP A 108 -19.13 16.70 -33.94
N ALA A 109 -18.95 17.08 -35.21
CA ALA A 109 -17.84 16.59 -36.02
C ALA A 109 -16.48 17.15 -35.55
N LEU A 110 -16.45 18.39 -35.05
CA LEU A 110 -15.26 18.98 -34.43
C LEU A 110 -14.91 18.29 -33.12
N VAL A 111 -15.91 17.99 -32.29
CA VAL A 111 -15.74 17.28 -31.00
C VAL A 111 -15.18 15.88 -31.25
N GLU A 112 -15.81 15.11 -32.13
CA GLU A 112 -15.35 13.74 -32.46
C GLU A 112 -13.94 13.76 -33.08
N LEU A 113 -13.61 14.72 -33.94
CA LEU A 113 -12.24 14.84 -34.45
C LEU A 113 -11.23 15.15 -33.35
N ALA A 114 -11.59 15.96 -32.35
CA ALA A 114 -10.70 16.27 -31.23
C ALA A 114 -10.38 15.02 -30.39
N GLN A 115 -11.35 14.13 -30.19
CA GLN A 115 -11.12 12.84 -29.51
C GLN A 115 -10.16 11.93 -30.29
N LEU A 116 -10.15 12.03 -31.62
CA LEU A 116 -9.26 11.27 -32.49
C LEU A 116 -7.86 11.89 -32.66
N CYS A 117 -7.61 13.06 -32.07
CA CYS A 117 -6.32 13.74 -32.18
C CYS A 117 -5.32 13.25 -31.13
N GLU A 118 -4.12 12.89 -31.57
CA GLU A 118 -2.99 12.55 -30.68
C GLU A 118 -2.39 13.81 -30.03
N ASP A 119 -2.31 14.94 -30.74
CA ASP A 119 -1.74 16.19 -30.24
C ASP A 119 -2.77 17.06 -29.50
N ASP A 120 -2.47 17.41 -28.25
CA ASP A 120 -3.28 18.28 -27.39
C ASP A 120 -3.58 19.64 -28.04
N ASN A 121 -2.60 20.27 -28.69
CA ASN A 121 -2.80 21.60 -29.27
C ASN A 121 -3.88 21.58 -30.36
N THR A 122 -3.88 20.52 -31.15
CA THR A 122 -4.87 20.26 -32.20
C THR A 122 -6.24 19.99 -31.61
N ALA A 123 -6.33 19.14 -30.59
CA ALA A 123 -7.58 18.84 -29.90
C ALA A 123 -8.18 20.11 -29.29
N PHE A 124 -7.37 20.89 -28.56
CA PHE A 124 -7.79 22.19 -28.01
C PHE A 124 -8.26 23.15 -29.10
N TYR A 125 -7.60 23.19 -30.26
CA TYR A 125 -8.05 24.02 -31.37
C TYR A 125 -9.47 23.64 -31.84
N PHE A 126 -9.72 22.35 -32.10
CA PHE A 126 -11.05 21.89 -32.55
C PHE A 126 -12.13 22.11 -31.50
N LEU A 127 -11.85 21.81 -30.22
CA LEU A 127 -12.78 22.02 -29.12
C LEU A 127 -13.08 23.50 -28.89
N SER A 128 -12.07 24.37 -28.93
CA SER A 128 -12.25 25.81 -28.80
C SER A 128 -13.14 26.37 -29.92
N ARG A 129 -12.98 25.87 -31.15
CA ARG A 129 -13.86 26.25 -32.28
C ARG A 129 -15.28 25.73 -32.11
N ALA A 130 -15.44 24.49 -31.66
CA ALA A 130 -16.74 23.90 -31.39
C ALA A 130 -17.52 24.71 -30.32
N ILE A 131 -16.83 25.17 -29.28
CA ILE A 131 -17.38 26.03 -28.24
C ILE A 131 -17.72 27.42 -28.79
N GLU A 132 -16.81 28.07 -29.52
CA GLU A 132 -17.04 29.39 -30.14
C GLU A 132 -18.29 29.38 -31.03
N PHE A 133 -18.43 28.36 -31.89
CA PHE A 133 -19.61 28.22 -32.75
C PHE A 133 -20.88 27.95 -31.94
N GLY A 134 -20.80 27.12 -30.89
CA GLY A 134 -21.93 26.88 -30.00
C GLY A 134 -22.36 28.13 -29.22
N GLU A 135 -21.43 28.96 -28.77
CA GLU A 135 -21.75 30.23 -28.09
C GLU A 135 -22.47 31.22 -29.01
N GLU A 136 -22.06 31.29 -30.28
CA GLU A 136 -22.71 32.11 -31.29
C GLU A 136 -24.10 31.58 -31.67
N ASP A 137 -24.22 30.26 -31.89
CA ASP A 137 -25.45 29.64 -32.37
C ASP A 137 -26.53 29.53 -31.26
N LEU A 138 -26.12 29.53 -29.99
CA LEU A 138 -26.98 29.34 -28.82
C LEU A 138 -27.09 30.59 -27.92
N GLU A 139 -26.82 31.79 -28.45
CA GLU A 139 -26.83 33.05 -27.67
C GLU A 139 -28.16 33.28 -26.92
N ASP A 140 -29.29 32.93 -27.53
CA ASP A 140 -30.61 33.07 -26.93
C ASP A 140 -30.86 32.03 -25.82
N GLU A 141 -30.46 30.78 -26.01
CA GLU A 141 -30.52 29.73 -25.00
C GLU A 141 -29.61 30.05 -23.80
N LEU A 142 -28.40 30.55 -24.05
CA LEU A 142 -27.47 30.98 -22.99
C LEU A 142 -28.07 32.06 -22.10
N ARG A 143 -28.97 32.90 -22.63
CA ARG A 143 -29.68 33.92 -21.84
C ARG A 143 -30.90 33.38 -21.11
N ASN A 144 -31.66 32.50 -21.75
CA ASN A 144 -33.02 32.17 -21.32
C ASN A 144 -33.18 30.78 -20.69
N ASN A 145 -32.19 29.90 -20.86
CA ASN A 145 -32.29 28.48 -20.53
C ASN A 145 -31.15 27.97 -19.63
N MET A 146 -30.39 28.86 -18.98
CA MET A 146 -29.37 28.47 -18.00
C MET A 146 -29.93 27.52 -16.94
N GLY A 147 -29.24 26.41 -16.72
CA GLY A 147 -29.60 25.36 -15.78
C GLY A 147 -30.30 24.16 -16.42
N ASP A 148 -30.87 24.31 -17.62
CA ASP A 148 -31.70 23.31 -18.30
C ASP A 148 -31.11 22.81 -19.63
N PHE A 149 -29.86 23.15 -19.96
CA PHE A 149 -29.25 22.85 -21.26
C PHE A 149 -29.34 21.37 -21.65
N TRP A 150 -29.10 20.44 -20.72
CA TRP A 150 -29.13 19.01 -21.08
C TRP A 150 -30.51 18.51 -21.54
N GLY A 151 -31.59 19.16 -21.07
CA GLY A 151 -32.96 18.87 -21.49
C GLY A 151 -33.26 19.31 -22.93
N LEU A 152 -32.49 20.25 -23.48
CA LEU A 152 -32.61 20.75 -24.84
C LEU A 152 -31.68 19.94 -25.75
N HIS A 153 -32.25 19.12 -26.64
CA HIS A 153 -31.44 18.21 -27.46
C HIS A 153 -30.43 18.92 -28.35
N HIS A 154 -30.77 20.11 -28.88
CA HIS A 154 -29.92 20.87 -29.79
C HIS A 154 -28.74 21.56 -29.11
N THR A 155 -28.74 21.71 -27.77
CA THR A 155 -27.59 22.30 -27.03
C THR A 155 -26.59 21.25 -26.56
N ARG A 156 -26.87 19.96 -26.76
CA ARG A 156 -25.98 18.86 -26.34
C ARG A 156 -24.63 18.82 -27.05
N PRO A 157 -24.52 19.13 -28.36
CA PRO A 157 -23.23 19.22 -29.03
C PRO A 157 -22.28 20.20 -28.33
N PHE A 158 -22.81 21.37 -27.96
CA PHE A 158 -22.07 22.38 -27.19
C PHE A 158 -21.66 21.87 -25.79
N MET A 159 -22.58 21.23 -25.07
CA MET A 159 -22.27 20.64 -23.75
C MET A 159 -21.25 19.51 -23.81
N ARG A 160 -21.18 18.74 -24.92
CA ARG A 160 -20.12 17.75 -25.15
C ARG A 160 -18.78 18.42 -25.42
N ALA A 161 -18.75 19.47 -26.25
CA ALA A 161 -17.52 20.24 -26.47
C ALA A 161 -16.94 20.81 -25.17
N LYS A 162 -17.79 21.36 -24.29
CA LYS A 162 -17.40 21.84 -22.96
C LYS A 162 -16.90 20.71 -22.05
N GLN A 163 -17.51 19.52 -22.12
CA GLN A 163 -17.06 18.37 -21.36
C GLN A 163 -15.65 17.96 -21.81
N ASP A 164 -15.47 17.68 -23.10
CA ASP A 164 -14.23 17.20 -23.67
C ASP A 164 -13.06 18.17 -23.45
N ILE A 165 -13.29 19.49 -23.55
CA ILE A 165 -12.23 20.47 -23.27
C ILE A 165 -11.84 20.49 -21.79
N SER A 166 -12.82 20.34 -20.90
CA SER A 166 -12.58 20.32 -19.46
C SER A 166 -11.83 19.06 -19.03
N GLU A 167 -12.12 17.91 -19.66
CA GLU A 167 -11.44 16.64 -19.45
C GLU A 167 -10.00 16.70 -19.99
N ARG A 168 -9.78 17.25 -21.19
CA ARG A 168 -8.42 17.52 -21.72
C ARG A 168 -7.61 18.43 -20.81
N TYR A 169 -8.18 19.52 -20.30
CA TYR A 169 -7.49 20.39 -19.33
C TYR A 169 -7.15 19.63 -18.04
N TYR A 170 -8.05 18.77 -17.57
CA TYR A 170 -7.84 17.94 -16.40
C TYR A 170 -6.69 16.92 -16.62
N GLU A 171 -6.68 16.24 -17.76
CA GLU A 171 -5.67 15.24 -18.15
C GLU A 171 -4.27 15.86 -18.33
N THR A 172 -4.21 17.03 -18.98
CA THR A 172 -2.96 17.81 -19.15
C THR A 172 -2.52 18.53 -17.86
N GLY A 173 -3.32 18.45 -16.79
CA GLY A 173 -2.99 19.03 -15.49
C GLY A 173 -3.21 20.55 -15.37
N ASP A 174 -3.84 21.19 -16.36
CA ASP A 174 -4.31 22.59 -16.26
C ASP A 174 -5.62 22.66 -15.46
N LEU A 175 -5.47 22.41 -14.16
CA LEU A 175 -6.59 22.32 -13.22
C LEU A 175 -7.40 23.62 -13.11
N LEU A 176 -6.79 24.77 -13.40
CA LEU A 176 -7.47 26.07 -13.31
C LEU A 176 -8.49 26.22 -14.44
N ASN A 177 -8.09 25.95 -15.68
CA ASN A 177 -9.00 26.00 -16.82
C ASN A 177 -10.03 24.87 -16.74
N ALA A 178 -9.62 23.65 -16.34
CA ALA A 178 -10.55 22.55 -16.08
C ALA A 178 -11.66 22.96 -15.08
N ALA A 179 -11.28 23.57 -13.94
CA ALA A 179 -12.24 24.04 -12.95
C ALA A 179 -13.21 25.08 -13.53
N GLY A 180 -12.71 26.05 -14.30
CA GLY A 180 -13.54 27.10 -14.90
C GLY A 180 -14.60 26.54 -15.85
N GLU A 181 -14.20 25.61 -16.73
CA GLU A 181 -15.10 24.95 -17.68
C GLU A 181 -16.16 24.11 -16.97
N MET A 182 -15.75 23.30 -15.98
CA MET A 182 -16.68 22.49 -15.18
C MET A 182 -17.64 23.36 -14.36
N GLU A 183 -17.16 24.45 -13.77
CA GLU A 183 -17.99 25.42 -13.03
C GLU A 183 -19.08 26.01 -13.92
N GLU A 184 -18.75 26.39 -15.16
CA GLU A 184 -19.70 26.91 -16.13
C GLU A 184 -20.70 25.85 -16.58
N MET A 185 -20.25 24.61 -16.84
CA MET A 185 -21.14 23.50 -17.16
C MET A 185 -22.17 23.26 -16.05
N LEU A 186 -21.79 23.39 -14.78
CA LEU A 186 -22.72 23.29 -13.65
C LEU A 186 -23.67 24.49 -13.50
N GLN A 187 -23.43 25.60 -14.20
CA GLN A 187 -24.38 26.72 -14.34
C GLN A 187 -25.33 26.50 -15.52
N LEU A 188 -24.83 25.89 -16.61
CA LEU A 188 -25.63 25.54 -17.79
C LEU A 188 -26.55 24.34 -17.53
N ASN A 189 -26.13 23.40 -16.68
CA ASN A 189 -26.86 22.20 -16.32
C ASN A 189 -26.86 21.96 -14.80
N PHE A 190 -27.92 22.35 -14.10
CA PHE A 190 -27.98 22.23 -12.64
C PHE A 190 -28.04 20.79 -12.14
N LEU A 191 -28.67 19.89 -12.91
CA LEU A 191 -28.78 18.47 -12.57
C LEU A 191 -27.49 17.70 -12.85
N ASP A 192 -26.54 18.31 -13.54
CA ASP A 192 -25.23 17.74 -13.85
C ASP A 192 -25.33 16.30 -14.37
N ASN A 193 -26.04 16.16 -15.49
CA ASN A 193 -26.25 14.88 -16.15
C ASN A 193 -24.96 14.25 -16.67
N GLN A 194 -23.92 15.05 -16.87
CA GLN A 194 -22.59 14.62 -17.34
C GLN A 194 -21.65 14.27 -16.18
N GLY A 195 -22.04 14.53 -14.93
CA GLY A 195 -21.27 14.12 -13.74
C GLY A 195 -20.04 14.97 -13.43
N MET A 196 -19.95 16.19 -13.99
CA MET A 196 -18.80 17.07 -13.83
C MET A 196 -18.54 17.46 -12.37
N ARG A 197 -19.56 17.45 -11.51
CA ARG A 197 -19.40 17.76 -10.08
C ARG A 197 -18.48 16.78 -9.35
N TRP A 198 -18.33 15.56 -9.84
CA TRP A 198 -17.44 14.56 -9.25
C TRP A 198 -15.98 14.93 -9.53
N THR A 199 -15.63 15.14 -10.80
CA THR A 199 -14.27 15.57 -11.19
C THR A 199 -13.93 16.94 -10.64
N LEU A 200 -14.87 17.89 -10.65
CA LEU A 200 -14.65 19.22 -10.07
C LEU A 200 -14.31 19.17 -8.57
N MET A 201 -14.92 18.24 -7.82
CA MET A 201 -14.62 18.05 -6.40
C MET A 201 -13.15 17.63 -6.19
N GLU A 202 -12.63 16.74 -7.04
CA GLU A 202 -11.23 16.34 -7.03
C GLU A 202 -10.32 17.54 -7.37
N VAL A 203 -10.63 18.25 -8.46
CA VAL A 203 -9.89 19.43 -8.94
C VAL A 203 -9.78 20.48 -7.83
N TYR A 204 -10.87 20.80 -7.14
CA TYR A 204 -10.82 21.72 -5.99
C TYR A 204 -9.90 21.23 -4.87
N CYS A 205 -9.90 19.94 -4.57
CA CYS A 205 -9.01 19.40 -3.54
C CYS A 205 -7.54 19.42 -3.98
N ARG A 206 -7.24 19.21 -5.26
CA ARG A 206 -5.88 19.31 -5.83
C ARG A 206 -5.35 20.74 -5.82
N MET A 207 -6.23 21.71 -6.08
CA MET A 207 -5.91 23.15 -6.03
C MET A 207 -5.97 23.77 -4.63
N ASP A 208 -6.32 22.98 -3.60
CA ASP A 208 -6.57 23.45 -2.23
C ASP A 208 -7.67 24.52 -2.11
N ARG A 209 -8.63 24.55 -3.04
CA ARG A 209 -9.82 25.42 -3.05
C ARG A 209 -10.94 24.85 -2.17
N LEU A 210 -10.66 24.67 -0.87
CA LEU A 210 -11.56 23.98 0.06
C LEU A 210 -12.91 24.67 0.31
N ASP A 211 -12.96 26.00 0.18
CA ASP A 211 -14.20 26.77 0.33
C ASP A 211 -15.14 26.55 -0.87
N ASP A 212 -14.60 26.33 -2.06
CA ASP A 212 -15.38 26.05 -3.26
C ASP A 212 -15.89 24.60 -3.24
N ALA A 213 -15.07 23.66 -2.75
CA ALA A 213 -15.49 22.29 -2.47
C ALA A 213 -16.67 22.24 -1.47
N GLU A 214 -16.65 23.04 -0.40
CA GLU A 214 -17.78 23.13 0.53
C GLU A 214 -19.05 23.72 -0.09
N GLN A 215 -18.91 24.74 -0.94
CA GLN A 215 -20.05 25.29 -1.68
C GLN A 215 -20.66 24.24 -2.62
N LEU A 216 -19.82 23.44 -3.28
CA LEU A 216 -20.28 22.36 -4.14
C LEU A 216 -21.05 21.27 -3.36
N LEU A 217 -20.56 20.90 -2.17
CA LEU A 217 -21.27 19.99 -1.26
C LEU A 217 -22.64 20.55 -0.82
N GLN A 218 -22.74 21.86 -0.59
CA GLN A 218 -24.01 22.50 -0.24
C GLN A 218 -24.98 22.58 -1.42
N LYS A 219 -24.47 22.68 -2.64
CA LYS A 219 -25.27 22.70 -3.88
C LYS A 219 -25.90 21.32 -4.16
N TYR A 220 -25.22 20.23 -3.78
CA TYR A 220 -25.67 18.85 -4.01
C TYR A 220 -25.79 18.04 -2.70
N PRO A 221 -26.70 18.40 -1.77
CA PRO A 221 -26.79 17.76 -0.46
C PRO A 221 -27.31 16.31 -0.52
N ASP A 222 -28.06 15.98 -1.57
CA ASP A 222 -28.68 14.67 -1.77
C ASP A 222 -27.78 13.68 -2.53
N ASP A 223 -26.62 14.12 -3.02
CA ASP A 223 -25.67 13.23 -3.71
C ASP A 223 -24.96 12.34 -2.69
N CYS A 224 -25.35 11.06 -2.67
CA CYS A 224 -24.82 10.07 -1.75
C CYS A 224 -23.64 9.25 -2.32
N PHE A 225 -23.10 9.61 -3.48
CA PHE A 225 -22.00 8.89 -4.10
C PHE A 225 -20.67 9.18 -3.38
N PRO A 226 -19.72 8.22 -3.39
CA PRO A 226 -18.46 8.37 -2.66
C PRO A 226 -17.62 9.57 -3.13
N PHE A 227 -17.71 9.94 -4.42
CA PHE A 227 -17.02 11.10 -5.00
C PHE A 227 -17.30 12.42 -4.24
N LEU A 228 -18.51 12.59 -3.70
CA LEU A 228 -18.83 13.72 -2.81
C LEU A 228 -18.66 13.35 -1.34
N GLN A 229 -19.17 12.19 -0.93
CA GLN A 229 -19.29 11.86 0.49
C GLN A 229 -17.94 11.55 1.15
N PHE A 230 -17.08 10.75 0.52
CA PHE A 230 -15.74 10.50 1.05
C PHE A 230 -14.85 11.73 0.88
N THR A 231 -14.99 12.49 -0.22
CA THR A 231 -14.23 13.72 -0.39
C THR A 231 -14.62 14.79 0.63
N ALA A 232 -15.89 14.86 1.03
CA ALA A 232 -16.32 15.71 2.14
C ALA A 232 -15.64 15.35 3.47
N LEU A 233 -15.36 14.07 3.72
CA LEU A 233 -14.57 13.66 4.90
C LEU A 233 -13.16 14.23 4.81
N LEU A 234 -12.53 14.16 3.65
CA LEU A 234 -11.18 14.69 3.44
C LEU A 234 -11.12 16.21 3.56
N VAL A 235 -12.08 16.94 2.98
CA VAL A 235 -12.19 18.40 3.09
C VAL A 235 -12.35 18.83 4.54
N ARG A 236 -13.23 18.16 5.30
CA ARG A 236 -13.41 18.42 6.73
C ARG A 236 -12.17 18.07 7.54
N PHE A 237 -11.51 16.96 7.23
CA PHE A 237 -10.24 16.58 7.87
C PHE A 237 -9.17 17.66 7.66
N ARG A 238 -9.04 18.21 6.45
CA ARG A 238 -8.09 19.30 6.17
C ARG A 238 -8.37 20.56 6.99
N LYS A 239 -9.66 20.87 7.25
CA LYS A 239 -10.07 22.08 8.00
C LYS A 239 -10.01 21.92 9.52
N GLU A 240 -10.43 20.77 10.03
CA GLU A 240 -10.69 20.57 11.46
C GLU A 240 -9.78 19.50 12.11
N GLY A 241 -9.04 18.72 11.32
CA GLY A 241 -8.31 17.55 11.77
C GLY A 241 -9.24 16.39 12.17
N ASP A 242 -8.71 15.46 12.97
CA ASP A 242 -9.49 14.34 13.49
C ASP A 242 -10.46 14.79 14.58
N THR A 243 -11.76 14.60 14.35
CA THR A 243 -12.81 14.91 15.33
C THR A 243 -13.77 13.74 15.51
N PRO A 244 -14.40 13.57 16.69
CA PRO A 244 -15.39 12.51 16.92
C PRO A 244 -16.57 12.54 15.93
N LYS A 245 -16.97 13.75 15.49
CA LYS A 245 -18.01 13.93 14.47
C LYS A 245 -17.56 13.37 13.13
N LEU A 246 -16.32 13.67 12.74
CA LEU A 246 -15.76 13.19 11.48
C LEU A 246 -15.62 11.66 11.48
N ARG A 247 -15.13 11.05 12.57
CA ARG A 247 -15.09 9.58 12.72
C ARG A 247 -16.47 8.93 12.62
N THR A 248 -17.50 9.59 13.16
CA THR A 248 -18.89 9.12 13.02
C THR A 248 -19.35 9.16 11.57
N SER A 249 -19.09 10.26 10.85
CA SER A 249 -19.40 10.36 9.42
C SER A 249 -18.63 9.35 8.58
N LEU A 250 -17.35 9.08 8.89
CA LEU A 250 -16.58 8.02 8.24
C LEU A 250 -17.26 6.65 8.39
N ARG A 251 -17.71 6.30 9.60
CA ARG A 251 -18.43 5.04 9.84
C ARG A 251 -19.72 4.94 9.02
N GLU A 252 -20.46 6.03 8.90
CA GLU A 252 -21.68 6.06 8.07
C GLU A 252 -21.38 5.82 6.59
N GLN A 253 -20.31 6.43 6.05
CA GLN A 253 -19.94 6.23 4.64
C GLN A 253 -19.31 4.85 4.40
N ALA A 254 -18.47 4.36 5.30
CA ALA A 254 -17.89 3.02 5.22
C ALA A 254 -18.98 1.92 5.28
N ASN A 255 -20.09 2.14 5.98
CA ASN A 255 -21.23 1.22 5.97
C ASN A 255 -21.99 1.21 4.63
N ARG A 256 -21.95 2.30 3.85
CA ARG A 256 -22.59 2.37 2.53
C ARG A 256 -21.77 1.65 1.48
N ASN A 257 -20.45 1.82 1.51
CA ASN A 257 -19.52 1.08 0.68
C ASN A 257 -18.30 0.62 1.52
N PRO A 258 -18.29 -0.64 2.01
CA PRO A 258 -17.23 -1.16 2.86
C PRO A 258 -15.91 -1.41 2.12
N HIS A 259 -15.91 -1.28 0.79
CA HIS A 259 -14.77 -1.60 -0.05
C HIS A 259 -13.79 -0.43 -0.26
N ILE A 260 -14.21 0.81 0.05
CA ILE A 260 -13.41 2.02 -0.19
C ILE A 260 -12.26 2.15 0.79
N VAL A 261 -12.52 2.06 2.10
CA VAL A 261 -11.49 2.25 3.13
C VAL A 261 -10.33 1.26 2.96
N PRO A 262 -10.55 -0.05 2.74
CA PRO A 262 -9.46 -0.98 2.45
C PRO A 262 -8.62 -0.60 1.23
N ARG A 263 -9.22 -0.13 0.14
CA ARG A 263 -8.52 0.27 -1.09
C ARG A 263 -7.71 1.57 -0.93
N LEU A 264 -8.21 2.52 -0.14
CA LEU A 264 -7.46 3.72 0.20
C LEU A 264 -6.22 3.39 1.05
N LEU A 265 -6.34 2.41 1.95
CA LEU A 265 -5.24 1.96 2.82
C LEU A 265 -4.26 1.01 2.12
N ASP A 266 -4.75 0.18 1.20
CA ASP A 266 -3.97 -0.74 0.38
C ASP A 266 -4.32 -0.56 -1.12
N PRO A 267 -3.57 0.30 -1.83
CA PRO A 267 -3.77 0.53 -3.26
C PRO A 267 -3.59 -0.72 -4.13
N SER A 268 -2.99 -1.80 -3.64
CA SER A 268 -2.85 -3.05 -4.39
C SER A 268 -4.19 -3.78 -4.59
N LEU A 269 -5.22 -3.37 -3.85
CA LEU A 269 -6.59 -3.87 -3.98
C LEU A 269 -7.38 -3.16 -5.09
N ILE A 270 -6.84 -2.10 -5.70
CA ILE A 270 -7.52 -1.32 -6.74
C ILE A 270 -7.41 -2.05 -8.08
N SER A 271 -8.55 -2.34 -8.69
CA SER A 271 -8.62 -2.75 -10.10
C SER A 271 -8.55 -1.51 -10.99
N TYR A 272 -7.79 -1.56 -12.09
CA TYR A 272 -7.73 -0.51 -13.11
C TYR A 272 -8.35 -0.97 -14.44
N GLU A 273 -9.12 -2.07 -14.42
CA GLU A 273 -9.89 -2.49 -15.60
C GLU A 273 -10.98 -1.46 -15.93
N PRO A 274 -11.34 -1.26 -17.22
CA PRO A 274 -12.42 -0.36 -17.59
C PRO A 274 -13.75 -0.77 -16.95
N ILE A 275 -14.38 0.15 -16.22
CA ILE A 275 -15.66 -0.06 -15.53
C ILE A 275 -16.73 0.80 -16.22
N PRO A 276 -17.47 0.25 -17.21
CA PRO A 276 -18.48 1.03 -17.93
C PRO A 276 -19.74 1.27 -17.09
N LEU A 277 -19.98 0.45 -16.07
CA LEU A 277 -21.12 0.57 -15.17
C LEU A 277 -20.76 -0.01 -13.81
N PHE A 278 -21.22 0.65 -12.74
CA PHE A 278 -21.13 0.14 -11.38
C PHE A 278 -22.51 0.07 -10.71
N VAL A 279 -22.58 -0.64 -9.59
CA VAL A 279 -23.74 -0.67 -8.71
C VAL A 279 -23.37 0.07 -7.42
N PRO A 280 -24.20 0.99 -6.90
CA PRO A 280 -23.90 1.68 -5.64
C PRO A 280 -23.61 0.69 -4.50
N GLY A 281 -22.51 0.92 -3.79
CA GLY A 281 -21.98 0.04 -2.75
C GLY A 281 -21.12 -1.13 -3.24
N SER A 282 -20.87 -1.28 -4.54
CA SER A 282 -20.08 -2.37 -5.10
C SER A 282 -18.56 -2.13 -4.98
N PRO A 283 -17.75 -3.20 -5.14
CA PRO A 283 -16.31 -3.08 -5.33
C PRO A 283 -15.94 -2.17 -6.51
N ASP A 284 -16.68 -2.25 -7.63
CA ASP A 284 -16.41 -1.43 -8.83
C ASP A 284 -16.61 0.06 -8.57
N GLU A 285 -17.63 0.44 -7.78
CA GLU A 285 -17.80 1.84 -7.33
C GLU A 285 -16.62 2.30 -6.48
N ALA A 286 -16.10 1.41 -5.63
CA ALA A 286 -14.94 1.70 -4.81
C ALA A 286 -13.65 1.82 -5.64
N ASP A 287 -13.49 0.99 -6.66
CA ASP A 287 -12.38 1.07 -7.61
C ASP A 287 -12.40 2.39 -8.37
N LEU A 288 -13.54 2.79 -8.97
CA LEU A 288 -13.68 4.08 -9.66
C LEU A 288 -13.33 5.27 -8.76
N TYR A 289 -13.88 5.29 -7.54
CA TYR A 289 -13.56 6.36 -6.60
C TYR A 289 -12.07 6.38 -6.22
N CYS A 290 -11.48 5.22 -5.93
CA CYS A 290 -10.08 5.16 -5.50
C CYS A 290 -9.11 5.45 -6.64
N GLN A 291 -9.39 5.03 -7.87
CA GLN A 291 -8.58 5.40 -9.05
C GLN A 291 -8.43 6.92 -9.16
N GLN A 292 -9.54 7.64 -8.97
CA GLN A 292 -9.59 9.08 -9.13
C GLN A 292 -9.09 9.85 -7.88
N PHE A 293 -9.52 9.46 -6.68
CA PHE A 293 -9.29 10.27 -5.46
C PHE A 293 -8.11 9.84 -4.61
N LEU A 294 -7.48 8.68 -4.85
CA LEU A 294 -6.36 8.20 -4.03
C LEU A 294 -5.22 9.23 -3.95
N PHE A 295 -4.93 9.92 -5.07
CA PHE A 295 -3.94 11.00 -5.10
C PHE A 295 -4.23 12.03 -4.02
N VAL A 296 -5.46 12.53 -3.98
CA VAL A 296 -5.88 13.61 -3.09
C VAL A 296 -5.78 13.21 -1.62
N TRP A 297 -6.11 11.94 -1.31
CA TRP A 297 -5.95 11.39 0.04
C TRP A 297 -4.48 11.35 0.46
N LYS A 298 -3.60 10.79 -0.38
CA LYS A 298 -2.16 10.71 -0.10
C LYS A 298 -1.45 12.06 -0.10
N ALA A 299 -1.90 13.00 -0.92
CA ALA A 299 -1.41 14.37 -0.94
C ALA A 299 -1.85 15.19 0.29
N THR A 300 -2.80 14.68 1.09
CA THR A 300 -3.27 15.32 2.31
C THR A 300 -2.49 14.81 3.52
N PRO A 301 -1.61 15.63 4.14
CA PRO A 301 -0.78 15.17 5.24
C PRO A 301 -1.58 14.58 6.39
N GLY A 302 -1.25 13.34 6.75
CA GLY A 302 -1.86 12.62 7.87
C GLY A 302 -3.26 12.06 7.60
N ALA A 303 -3.81 12.22 6.39
CA ALA A 303 -5.14 11.69 6.07
C ALA A 303 -5.18 10.16 6.00
N ILE A 304 -4.17 9.51 5.40
CA ILE A 304 -4.08 8.03 5.37
C ILE A 304 -3.83 7.50 6.78
N THR A 305 -2.93 8.14 7.53
CA THR A 305 -2.68 7.80 8.93
C THR A 305 -3.96 7.90 9.78
N TRP A 306 -4.70 8.99 9.64
CA TRP A 306 -6.00 9.16 10.30
C TRP A 306 -7.01 8.10 9.87
N LEU A 307 -7.13 7.85 8.57
CA LEU A 307 -8.04 6.85 8.02
C LEU A 307 -7.75 5.46 8.60
N ARG A 308 -6.46 5.09 8.72
CA ARG A 308 -6.02 3.82 9.31
C ARG A 308 -6.42 3.70 10.78
N GLN A 309 -6.20 4.76 11.57
CA GLN A 309 -6.57 4.78 12.98
C GLN A 309 -8.09 4.72 13.16
N ALA A 310 -8.83 5.50 12.38
CA ALA A 310 -10.28 5.54 12.44
C ALA A 310 -10.92 4.25 11.89
N ALA A 311 -10.24 3.53 10.99
CA ALA A 311 -10.69 2.25 10.45
C ALA A 311 -10.70 1.12 11.49
N ARG A 312 -9.88 1.20 12.55
CA ARG A 312 -9.88 0.22 13.66
C ARG A 312 -11.23 0.15 14.38
N ASP A 313 -11.97 1.26 14.38
CA ASP A 313 -13.29 1.38 15.00
C ASP A 313 -14.45 1.05 14.03
N LEU A 314 -14.14 0.60 12.81
CA LEU A 314 -15.12 0.17 11.82
C LEU A 314 -15.40 -1.32 11.98
N PRO A 315 -16.65 -1.78 11.72
CA PRO A 315 -16.92 -3.21 11.67
C PRO A 315 -16.01 -3.85 10.62
N SER A 316 -15.27 -4.88 11.03
CA SER A 316 -14.38 -5.64 10.15
C SER A 316 -15.17 -6.09 8.91
N SER A 317 -14.59 -5.82 7.73
CA SER A 317 -15.13 -6.14 6.41
C SER A 317 -15.06 -7.66 6.15
N GLU A 318 -15.64 -8.45 7.04
CA GLU A 318 -16.00 -9.82 6.77
C GLU A 318 -17.53 -9.90 6.73
N VAL A 319 -18.03 -10.04 5.51
CA VAL A 319 -19.41 -10.37 5.21
C VAL A 319 -19.79 -11.68 5.94
N GLY A 320 -20.47 -11.55 7.09
CA GLY A 320 -21.21 -12.57 7.87
C GLY A 320 -20.97 -14.09 7.64
N PRO A 321 -20.54 -14.87 8.67
CA PRO A 321 -20.01 -16.24 8.52
C PRO A 321 -21.02 -17.36 8.21
N ASP A 322 -22.33 -17.18 8.37
CA ASP A 322 -23.24 -18.35 8.43
C ASP A 322 -23.66 -18.95 7.05
N LYS A 323 -23.40 -18.24 5.94
CA LYS A 323 -23.77 -18.71 4.58
C LYS A 323 -22.65 -19.42 3.80
N ASP A 324 -21.37 -19.13 4.05
CA ASP A 324 -20.25 -19.69 3.26
C ASP A 324 -19.60 -20.95 3.85
N VAL A 325 -19.58 -21.12 5.18
CA VAL A 325 -19.07 -22.35 5.83
C VAL A 325 -19.80 -23.60 5.33
N LYS A 326 -21.12 -23.52 5.15
CA LYS A 326 -21.94 -24.65 4.64
C LYS A 326 -21.58 -25.03 3.19
N LYS A 327 -21.29 -24.05 2.32
CA LYS A 327 -20.83 -24.30 0.95
C LYS A 327 -19.41 -24.88 0.93
N LYS A 328 -18.51 -24.38 1.79
CA LYS A 328 -17.14 -24.87 1.97
C LYS A 328 -17.13 -26.33 2.41
N ILE A 329 -17.85 -26.66 3.48
CA ILE A 329 -18.02 -28.03 3.99
C ILE A 329 -18.55 -28.98 2.90
N GLN A 330 -19.49 -28.53 2.07
CA GLN A 330 -20.04 -29.37 1.00
C GLN A 330 -18.98 -29.71 -0.07
N LYS A 331 -18.11 -28.76 -0.44
CA LYS A 331 -16.98 -29.01 -1.34
C LYS A 331 -15.96 -29.96 -0.71
N LEU A 332 -15.59 -29.76 0.55
CA LEU A 332 -14.61 -30.59 1.26
C LEU A 332 -15.09 -32.04 1.43
N ARG A 333 -16.36 -32.25 1.79
CA ARG A 333 -16.97 -33.60 1.88
C ARG A 333 -16.81 -34.39 0.59
N THR A 334 -16.96 -33.72 -0.55
CA THR A 334 -16.85 -34.38 -1.86
C THR A 334 -15.43 -34.85 -2.13
N LYS A 335 -14.42 -34.14 -1.61
CA LYS A 335 -13.01 -34.52 -1.69
C LYS A 335 -12.68 -35.65 -0.71
N VAL A 336 -13.09 -35.52 0.56
CA VAL A 336 -12.84 -36.52 1.61
C VAL A 336 -13.47 -37.88 1.29
N LYS A 337 -14.64 -37.91 0.65
CA LYS A 337 -15.26 -39.16 0.17
C LYS A 337 -14.40 -40.00 -0.76
N LYS A 338 -13.41 -39.38 -1.43
CA LYS A 338 -12.51 -40.05 -2.38
C LYS A 338 -11.21 -40.54 -1.72
N LEU A 339 -10.99 -40.27 -0.44
CA LEU A 339 -9.78 -40.67 0.28
C LEU A 339 -9.84 -42.15 0.67
N ASP A 340 -8.67 -42.78 0.72
CA ASP A 340 -8.51 -44.13 1.25
C ASP A 340 -8.75 -44.12 2.76
N SER A 341 -9.43 -45.16 3.25
CA SER A 341 -9.67 -45.34 4.69
C SER A 341 -8.51 -46.10 5.34
N CYS A 342 -8.06 -45.64 6.49
CA CYS A 342 -7.09 -46.35 7.34
C CYS A 342 -7.79 -47.04 8.51
N THR A 343 -7.03 -47.84 9.27
CA THR A 343 -7.52 -48.56 10.45
C THR A 343 -7.39 -47.76 11.75
N GLU A 344 -6.93 -46.51 11.66
CA GLU A 344 -6.61 -45.67 12.81
C GLU A 344 -7.88 -45.14 13.49
N THR A 345 -7.78 -44.94 14.80
CA THR A 345 -8.71 -44.16 15.59
C THR A 345 -8.04 -42.83 15.93
N TRP A 346 -8.73 -41.73 15.64
CA TRP A 346 -8.25 -40.38 15.94
C TRP A 346 -9.03 -39.81 17.11
N PHE A 347 -8.35 -39.17 18.05
CA PHE A 347 -8.98 -38.41 19.11
C PHE A 347 -9.04 -36.93 18.72
N CYS A 348 -10.22 -36.32 18.85
CA CYS A 348 -10.48 -34.93 18.51
C CYS A 348 -10.89 -34.17 19.77
N ASP A 349 -10.24 -33.05 20.02
CA ASP A 349 -10.60 -32.12 21.09
C ASP A 349 -10.68 -30.71 20.54
N ALA A 350 -11.73 -29.98 20.93
CA ALA A 350 -11.93 -28.59 20.52
C ALA A 350 -12.28 -27.80 21.77
N LYS A 351 -11.34 -26.98 22.25
CA LYS A 351 -11.43 -26.35 23.56
C LYS A 351 -11.16 -24.86 23.45
N LEU A 352 -11.95 -24.07 24.19
CA LEU A 352 -11.72 -22.65 24.34
C LEU A 352 -10.37 -22.41 25.01
N LEU A 353 -9.63 -21.43 24.51
CA LEU A 353 -8.31 -21.06 25.05
C LEU A 353 -8.45 -20.27 26.37
N SER A 354 -9.60 -19.60 26.58
CA SER A 354 -9.96 -18.96 27.85
C SER A 354 -11.47 -19.09 28.16
N GLU A 355 -11.91 -18.62 29.33
CA GLU A 355 -13.34 -18.56 29.68
C GLU A 355 -14.09 -17.41 28.98
N GLN A 356 -13.39 -16.51 28.26
CA GLN A 356 -13.98 -15.44 27.46
C GLN A 356 -14.18 -15.93 26.02
N GLU A 357 -15.35 -15.67 25.44
CA GLU A 357 -15.71 -16.14 24.08
C GLU A 357 -14.85 -15.51 22.96
N ASP A 358 -14.15 -14.41 23.25
CA ASP A 358 -13.35 -13.64 22.27
C ASP A 358 -11.87 -14.11 22.16
N ASP A 359 -11.39 -15.00 23.04
CA ASP A 359 -9.98 -15.45 23.06
C ASP A 359 -9.70 -16.68 22.17
N GLY A 360 -10.67 -17.08 21.34
CA GLY A 360 -10.55 -18.20 20.40
C GLY A 360 -10.53 -19.60 21.04
N TRP A 361 -10.31 -20.60 20.20
CA TRP A 361 -10.31 -22.02 20.56
C TRP A 361 -9.25 -22.78 19.76
N LEU A 362 -8.88 -23.97 20.24
CA LEU A 362 -7.90 -24.84 19.58
C LEU A 362 -8.52 -26.17 19.20
N LEU A 363 -8.49 -26.51 17.91
CA LEU A 363 -8.77 -27.87 17.42
C LEU A 363 -7.49 -28.69 17.50
N THR A 364 -7.53 -29.80 18.24
CA THR A 364 -6.42 -30.76 18.26
C THR A 364 -6.92 -32.14 17.84
N VAL A 365 -6.21 -32.76 16.90
CA VAL A 365 -6.47 -34.12 16.44
C VAL A 365 -5.19 -34.95 16.59
N VAL A 366 -5.29 -36.05 17.32
CA VAL A 366 -4.17 -36.96 17.60
C VAL A 366 -4.53 -38.40 17.23
N GLU A 367 -3.55 -39.18 16.80
CA GLU A 367 -3.73 -40.61 16.63
C GLU A 367 -3.69 -41.29 18.01
N GLU A 368 -4.77 -41.96 18.40
CA GLU A 368 -4.95 -42.47 19.75
C GLU A 368 -3.85 -43.48 20.15
N SER A 369 -3.49 -44.40 19.24
CA SER A 369 -2.57 -45.50 19.57
C SER A 369 -1.09 -45.11 19.64
N THR A 370 -0.71 -44.03 18.95
CA THR A 370 0.69 -43.57 18.85
C THR A 370 0.93 -42.25 19.57
N GLU A 371 -0.14 -41.59 20.01
CA GLU A 371 -0.15 -40.20 20.51
C GLU A 371 0.48 -39.19 19.54
N THR A 372 0.49 -39.50 18.24
CA THR A 372 1.04 -38.61 17.21
C THR A 372 0.06 -37.48 16.91
N VAL A 373 0.54 -36.23 16.89
CA VAL A 373 -0.27 -35.07 16.49
C VAL A 373 -0.49 -35.10 14.99
N ILE A 374 -1.75 -35.26 14.60
CA ILE A 374 -2.17 -35.31 13.19
C ILE A 374 -2.45 -33.90 12.69
N TYR A 375 -3.10 -33.09 13.52
CA TYR A 375 -3.58 -31.78 13.13
C TYR A 375 -3.78 -30.87 14.34
N LEU A 376 -3.41 -29.60 14.19
CA LEU A 376 -3.55 -28.58 15.20
C LEU A 376 -3.89 -27.25 14.52
N GLU A 377 -5.06 -26.69 14.85
CA GLU A 377 -5.59 -25.48 14.20
C GLU A 377 -6.25 -24.56 15.24
N PRO A 378 -5.72 -23.35 15.46
CA PRO A 378 -6.43 -22.34 16.24
C PRO A 378 -7.61 -21.78 15.44
N GLY A 379 -8.66 -21.32 16.12
CA GLY A 379 -9.82 -20.68 15.51
C GLY A 379 -10.33 -19.52 16.35
N GLU A 380 -10.76 -18.46 15.67
CA GLU A 380 -11.24 -17.21 16.28
C GLU A 380 -12.78 -17.10 16.25
N ASP A 381 -13.44 -17.92 15.41
CA ASP A 381 -14.91 -17.99 15.31
C ASP A 381 -15.55 -18.66 16.54
N PRO A 382 -16.84 -18.40 16.85
CA PRO A 382 -17.57 -19.12 17.89
C PRO A 382 -17.50 -20.63 17.69
N LEU A 383 -17.05 -21.35 18.71
CA LEU A 383 -16.86 -22.80 18.67
C LEU A 383 -18.19 -23.51 18.33
N GLY A 384 -18.29 -24.00 17.10
CA GLY A 384 -19.51 -24.59 16.56
C GLY A 384 -19.27 -25.91 15.82
N ALA A 385 -20.28 -26.76 15.77
CA ALA A 385 -20.18 -28.08 15.11
C ALA A 385 -19.90 -27.99 13.60
N ASP A 386 -20.19 -26.87 12.94
CA ASP A 386 -19.82 -26.67 11.53
C ASP A 386 -18.32 -26.38 11.40
N THR A 387 -17.76 -25.54 12.27
CA THR A 387 -16.34 -25.18 12.32
C THR A 387 -15.47 -26.39 12.66
N VAL A 388 -15.84 -27.15 13.69
CA VAL A 388 -15.15 -28.42 14.04
C VAL A 388 -15.21 -29.42 12.89
N LEU A 389 -16.32 -29.50 12.15
CA LEU A 389 -16.37 -30.38 10.98
C LEU A 389 -15.47 -29.89 9.84
N ASP A 390 -15.40 -28.58 9.58
CA ASP A 390 -14.50 -28.02 8.56
C ASP A 390 -13.05 -28.40 8.86
N GLY A 391 -12.59 -28.17 10.10
CA GLY A 391 -11.25 -28.54 10.57
C GLY A 391 -10.99 -30.05 10.47
N LEU A 392 -11.92 -30.90 10.88
CA LEU A 392 -11.80 -32.36 10.71
C LEU A 392 -11.68 -32.80 9.24
N LEU A 393 -12.40 -32.16 8.32
CA LEU A 393 -12.31 -32.47 6.89
C LEU A 393 -10.97 -32.00 6.29
N ASN A 394 -10.47 -30.84 6.71
CA ASN A 394 -9.15 -30.34 6.31
C ASN A 394 -8.02 -31.23 6.86
N CYS A 395 -8.13 -31.66 8.12
CA CYS A 395 -7.25 -32.63 8.75
C CYS A 395 -7.11 -33.92 7.91
N MET A 396 -8.19 -34.44 7.34
CA MET A 396 -8.13 -35.64 6.48
C MET A 396 -7.47 -35.38 5.13
N LEU A 397 -7.62 -34.16 4.59
CA LEU A 397 -7.07 -33.76 3.30
C LEU A 397 -5.61 -33.34 3.36
N ALA A 398 -5.13 -32.89 4.51
CA ALA A 398 -3.77 -32.39 4.70
C ALA A 398 -3.27 -32.59 6.15
N PRO A 399 -3.14 -33.84 6.63
CA PRO A 399 -2.60 -34.09 7.96
C PRO A 399 -1.11 -33.72 8.02
N HIS A 400 -0.61 -33.32 9.19
CA HIS A 400 0.77 -32.84 9.37
C HIS A 400 1.82 -33.96 9.33
N ASP A 401 1.43 -35.18 9.64
CA ASP A 401 2.30 -36.34 9.83
C ASP A 401 2.51 -37.15 8.55
N GLU A 402 1.45 -37.37 7.76
CA GLU A 402 1.44 -38.29 6.62
C GLU A 402 0.61 -37.80 5.41
N LYS A 403 0.23 -38.73 4.52
CA LYS A 403 -0.58 -38.44 3.33
C LYS A 403 -2.07 -38.34 3.67
N PRO A 404 -2.87 -37.68 2.81
CA PRO A 404 -4.31 -37.53 3.00
C PRO A 404 -4.99 -38.88 3.21
N ARG A 405 -5.67 -39.06 4.34
CA ARG A 405 -6.30 -40.32 4.75
C ARG A 405 -7.51 -40.07 5.63
N LYS A 406 -8.36 -41.08 5.73
CA LYS A 406 -9.58 -41.02 6.51
C LYS A 406 -9.57 -42.09 7.62
N PRO A 407 -9.76 -41.73 8.90
CA PRO A 407 -9.74 -42.69 10.00
C PRO A 407 -10.94 -43.64 9.97
N ALA A 408 -10.80 -44.78 10.64
CA ALA A 408 -11.91 -45.70 10.87
C ALA A 408 -12.89 -45.13 11.90
N ALA A 409 -12.35 -44.48 12.94
CA ALA A 409 -13.13 -43.88 14.01
C ALA A 409 -12.54 -42.55 14.48
N ILE A 410 -13.40 -41.67 14.97
CA ILE A 410 -13.04 -40.47 15.73
C ILE A 410 -13.64 -40.60 17.12
N GLU A 411 -12.87 -40.26 18.13
CA GLU A 411 -13.31 -40.18 19.53
C GLU A 411 -13.22 -38.74 20.03
N LEU A 412 -14.15 -38.36 20.92
CA LEU A 412 -14.17 -37.05 21.56
C LEU A 412 -14.91 -37.15 22.91
N THR A 413 -14.76 -36.13 23.75
CA THR A 413 -15.38 -36.06 25.09
C THR A 413 -16.68 -35.23 25.11
N ASP A 414 -16.85 -34.31 24.16
CA ASP A 414 -17.99 -33.38 24.12
C ASP A 414 -19.29 -34.04 23.58
N THR A 415 -20.26 -34.22 24.47
CA THR A 415 -21.57 -34.83 24.14
C THR A 415 -22.44 -34.00 23.17
N GLY A 416 -22.29 -32.68 23.14
CA GLY A 416 -22.97 -31.76 22.24
C GLY A 416 -22.43 -31.82 20.81
N LEU A 417 -21.10 -31.81 20.68
CA LEU A 417 -20.41 -32.03 19.40
C LEU A 417 -20.68 -33.43 18.86
N HIS A 418 -20.66 -34.46 19.71
CA HIS A 418 -21.01 -35.84 19.33
C HIS A 418 -22.38 -35.90 18.64
N ARG A 419 -23.40 -35.34 19.27
CA ARG A 419 -24.78 -35.32 18.76
C ARG A 419 -24.88 -34.64 17.40
N SER A 420 -24.13 -33.56 17.22
CA SER A 420 -24.16 -32.71 16.02
C SER A 420 -23.36 -33.30 14.85
N LEU A 421 -22.25 -33.98 15.13
CA LEU A 421 -21.32 -34.50 14.13
C LEU A 421 -21.57 -35.94 13.71
N LYS A 422 -22.15 -36.79 14.58
CA LYS A 422 -22.28 -38.24 14.38
C LYS A 422 -22.83 -38.62 13.01
N LYS A 423 -24.04 -38.16 12.66
CA LYS A 423 -24.68 -38.48 11.37
C LYS A 423 -23.90 -37.94 10.16
N ARG A 424 -23.09 -36.89 10.36
CA ARG A 424 -22.33 -36.22 9.29
C ARG A 424 -21.06 -37.01 8.96
N LEU A 425 -20.36 -37.51 9.99
CA LEU A 425 -19.16 -38.34 9.86
C LEU A 425 -19.50 -39.80 9.45
N GLU A 426 -20.60 -40.36 9.96
CA GLU A 426 -21.09 -41.69 9.54
C GLU A 426 -21.41 -41.76 8.04
N ARG A 427 -21.92 -40.66 7.46
CA ARG A 427 -22.15 -40.54 6.00
C ARG A 427 -20.87 -40.53 5.16
N LEU A 428 -19.74 -40.26 5.79
CA LEU A 428 -18.42 -40.39 5.17
C LEU A 428 -17.85 -41.80 5.41
N GLY A 429 -18.45 -42.59 6.30
CA GLY A 429 -17.96 -43.91 6.72
C GLY A 429 -16.90 -43.83 7.82
N ILE A 430 -17.06 -42.89 8.77
CA ILE A 430 -16.22 -42.74 9.97
C ILE A 430 -17.13 -42.98 11.18
N ALA A 431 -16.74 -43.87 12.09
CA ALA A 431 -17.44 -44.02 13.36
C ALA A 431 -17.14 -42.83 14.28
N LEU A 432 -18.13 -42.35 15.06
CA LEU A 432 -17.92 -41.30 16.06
C LEU A 432 -18.33 -41.81 17.44
N ASN A 433 -17.36 -41.95 18.34
CA ASN A 433 -17.54 -42.49 19.68
C ASN A 433 -17.33 -41.41 20.75
N LEU A 434 -17.97 -41.60 21.91
CA LEU A 434 -17.67 -40.84 23.12
C LEU A 434 -16.71 -41.67 23.97
N THR A 435 -15.71 -41.02 24.55
CA THR A 435 -14.76 -41.63 25.48
C THR A 435 -14.56 -40.72 26.69
N ASP A 436 -14.24 -41.32 27.83
CA ASP A 436 -13.87 -40.61 29.07
C ASP A 436 -12.34 -40.52 29.23
N GLU A 437 -11.57 -41.20 28.36
CA GLU A 437 -10.11 -41.26 28.42
C GLU A 437 -9.49 -40.28 27.42
N ARG A 438 -8.76 -39.27 27.92
CA ARG A 438 -8.08 -38.22 27.11
C ARG A 438 -6.59 -38.56 26.94
N PRO A 439 -6.02 -38.52 25.71
CA PRO A 439 -4.59 -38.73 25.48
C PRO A 439 -3.70 -37.74 26.23
N ALA A 440 -2.63 -38.23 26.88
CA ALA A 440 -1.75 -37.41 27.72
C ALA A 440 -0.95 -36.34 26.94
N VAL A 441 -0.67 -36.61 25.66
CA VAL A 441 0.00 -35.64 24.78
C VAL A 441 -0.77 -34.32 24.63
N LEU A 442 -2.10 -34.33 24.81
CA LEU A 442 -2.91 -33.11 24.73
C LEU A 442 -2.58 -32.14 25.86
N ASP A 443 -2.40 -32.64 27.08
CA ASP A 443 -2.00 -31.81 28.23
C ASP A 443 -0.60 -31.22 28.04
N PHE A 444 0.30 -31.92 27.33
CA PHE A 444 1.62 -31.42 26.96
C PHE A 444 1.52 -30.33 25.88
N ILE A 445 0.70 -30.52 24.85
CA ILE A 445 0.49 -29.52 23.78
C ILE A 445 -0.11 -28.24 24.36
N GLU A 446 -1.11 -28.35 25.24
CA GLU A 446 -1.71 -27.20 25.92
C GLU A 446 -0.69 -26.42 26.77
N ARG A 447 0.32 -27.09 27.33
CA ARG A 447 1.39 -26.45 28.13
C ARG A 447 2.57 -25.94 27.30
N SER A 448 2.77 -26.48 26.10
CA SER A 448 3.98 -26.25 25.28
C SER A 448 3.70 -25.45 24.01
N ALA A 449 2.44 -25.18 23.68
CA ALA A 449 2.07 -24.31 22.59
C ALA A 449 2.34 -22.86 23.01
N PRO A 450 3.34 -22.18 22.42
CA PRO A 450 3.44 -20.74 22.58
C PRO A 450 2.25 -20.15 21.83
N ILE A 451 1.23 -19.71 22.56
CA ILE A 451 0.15 -18.91 21.99
C ILE A 451 0.71 -17.48 21.93
N PRO A 452 0.86 -16.88 20.74
CA PRO A 452 1.17 -15.45 20.65
C PRO A 452 0.12 -14.67 21.43
N GLY A 453 0.53 -13.86 22.41
CA GLY A 453 -0.36 -12.93 23.12
C GLY A 453 -0.89 -13.33 24.50
N LEU A 454 -0.76 -14.59 24.94
CA LEU A 454 -1.14 -14.99 26.30
C LEU A 454 0.10 -15.08 27.22
N PRO A 455 0.23 -14.22 28.25
CA PRO A 455 1.35 -14.28 29.18
C PRO A 455 1.32 -15.59 29.95
N VAL A 456 2.42 -16.35 29.93
CA VAL A 456 2.61 -17.47 30.85
C VAL A 456 2.63 -16.87 32.25
N GLN A 457 1.59 -17.12 33.04
CA GLN A 457 1.58 -16.71 34.44
C GLN A 457 2.57 -17.59 35.20
N ILE A 458 3.76 -17.04 35.45
CA ILE A 458 4.79 -17.68 36.27
C ILE A 458 4.53 -17.31 37.72
N ASP A 459 4.37 -18.33 38.58
CA ASP A 459 4.35 -18.14 40.03
C ASP A 459 5.78 -17.88 40.53
N ILE A 460 5.97 -16.76 41.22
CA ILE A 460 7.29 -16.36 41.73
C ILE A 460 7.80 -17.32 42.81
N ASP A 461 6.90 -18.02 43.51
CA ASP A 461 7.27 -19.00 44.51
C ASP A 461 7.90 -20.26 43.88
N ASP A 462 7.45 -20.67 42.69
CA ASP A 462 8.08 -21.75 41.92
C ASP A 462 9.52 -21.40 41.53
N LEU A 463 9.78 -20.11 41.22
CA LEU A 463 11.13 -19.63 40.93
C LEU A 463 12.01 -19.64 42.19
N ARG A 464 11.46 -19.25 43.35
CA ARG A 464 12.17 -19.25 44.64
C ARG A 464 12.58 -20.63 45.11
N ASP A 465 11.84 -21.66 44.74
CA ASP A 465 12.10 -23.03 45.15
C ASP A 465 13.12 -23.75 44.25
N THR A 466 13.53 -23.13 43.14
CA THR A 466 14.57 -23.69 42.27
C THR A 466 15.96 -23.68 42.90
N LEU A 467 16.79 -24.65 42.49
CA LEU A 467 18.19 -24.74 42.91
C LEU A 467 18.98 -23.53 42.40
N MET A 468 19.84 -22.98 43.24
CA MET A 468 20.74 -21.90 42.83
C MET A 468 21.99 -22.49 42.18
N SER A 469 22.33 -22.00 40.99
CA SER A 469 23.57 -22.30 40.28
C SER A 469 24.61 -21.20 40.52
N SER A 470 25.87 -21.48 40.17
CA SER A 470 26.95 -20.47 40.18
C SER A 470 27.00 -19.61 38.92
N ALA A 471 25.99 -19.70 38.05
CA ALA A 471 25.97 -19.02 36.76
C ALA A 471 25.77 -17.51 36.92
N THR A 472 26.29 -16.76 35.95
CA THR A 472 26.02 -15.33 35.77
C THR A 472 25.32 -15.16 34.43
N TRP A 473 24.13 -14.58 34.45
CA TRP A 473 23.32 -14.38 33.25
C TRP A 473 23.39 -12.94 32.78
N GLU A 474 23.22 -12.73 31.49
CA GLU A 474 23.02 -11.43 30.85
C GLU A 474 21.55 -11.34 30.41
N ILE A 475 20.94 -10.18 30.64
CA ILE A 475 19.58 -9.88 30.21
C ILE A 475 19.56 -8.52 29.55
N ASP A 476 18.89 -8.45 28.41
CA ASP A 476 18.68 -7.23 27.65
C ASP A 476 17.38 -7.33 26.85
N TRP A 477 16.79 -6.18 26.56
CA TRP A 477 15.69 -6.09 25.61
C TRP A 477 15.84 -4.84 24.75
N ARG A 478 15.75 -5.03 23.43
CA ARG A 478 15.93 -3.96 22.45
C ARG A 478 14.95 -4.14 21.30
N GLN A 479 14.57 -3.04 20.67
CA GLN A 479 13.93 -3.10 19.37
C GLN A 479 14.92 -3.67 18.34
N ILE A 480 14.48 -4.61 17.52
CA ILE A 480 15.32 -5.13 16.44
C ILE A 480 15.27 -4.19 15.24
N ASP A 481 16.30 -4.19 14.40
CA ASP A 481 16.38 -3.36 13.20
C ASP A 481 15.48 -3.88 12.05
N GLN A 482 14.23 -4.23 12.33
CA GLN A 482 13.25 -4.69 11.35
C GLN A 482 11.81 -4.28 11.70
N TRP A 483 11.06 -3.91 10.67
CA TRP A 483 9.61 -3.82 10.70
C TRP A 483 8.96 -5.19 10.44
N LEU A 484 8.03 -5.58 11.31
CA LEU A 484 7.21 -6.77 11.15
C LEU A 484 5.73 -6.38 11.13
N PRO A 485 4.91 -6.99 10.25
CA PRO A 485 3.47 -6.79 10.30
C PRO A 485 2.92 -7.43 11.58
N ASP A 486 2.15 -6.64 12.31
CA ASP A 486 1.28 -7.12 13.37
C ASP A 486 0.19 -8.03 12.77
N GLU A 487 -0.02 -9.21 13.34
CA GLU A 487 -0.91 -10.22 12.75
C GLU A 487 -2.39 -9.82 12.82
N GLU A 488 -2.79 -9.01 13.81
CA GLU A 488 -4.18 -8.56 13.98
C GLU A 488 -4.47 -7.30 13.16
N THR A 489 -3.54 -6.34 13.16
CA THR A 489 -3.76 -5.02 12.57
C THR A 489 -3.14 -4.85 11.19
N GLY A 490 -2.20 -5.73 10.82
CA GLY A 490 -1.40 -5.60 9.59
C GLY A 490 -0.40 -4.45 9.62
N GLU A 491 -0.34 -3.66 10.70
CA GLU A 491 0.55 -2.51 10.82
C GLU A 491 1.99 -2.97 10.98
N LEU A 492 2.90 -2.34 10.24
CA LEU A 492 4.33 -2.60 10.38
C LEU A 492 4.84 -1.98 11.68
N MET A 493 5.24 -2.82 12.62
CA MET A 493 5.73 -2.43 13.94
C MET A 493 7.17 -2.91 14.13
N GLN A 494 7.95 -2.18 14.90
CA GLN A 494 9.30 -2.59 15.28
C GLN A 494 9.24 -3.42 16.57
N PRO A 495 9.48 -4.73 16.52
CA PRO A 495 9.26 -5.59 17.66
C PRO A 495 10.44 -5.49 18.64
N TRP A 496 10.15 -5.74 19.90
CA TRP A 496 11.12 -5.88 20.96
C TRP A 496 11.55 -7.33 21.08
N MET A 497 12.86 -7.56 21.15
CA MET A 497 13.42 -8.86 21.46
C MET A 497 14.03 -8.83 22.85
N ILE A 498 13.54 -9.69 23.73
CA ILE A 498 14.10 -9.94 25.06
C ILE A 498 15.00 -11.18 24.95
N ILE A 499 16.24 -11.09 25.43
CA ILE A 499 17.17 -12.22 25.49
C ILE A 499 17.66 -12.41 26.93
N VAL A 500 17.63 -13.66 27.38
CA VAL A 500 18.31 -14.12 28.59
C VAL A 500 19.36 -15.13 28.18
N ALA A 501 20.62 -14.86 28.50
CA ALA A 501 21.74 -15.70 28.11
C ALA A 501 22.67 -15.99 29.30
N ASP A 502 23.24 -17.18 29.33
CA ASP A 502 24.38 -17.53 30.17
C ASP A 502 25.66 -17.00 29.52
N ARG A 503 26.56 -16.43 30.33
CA ARG A 503 27.88 -15.95 29.86
C ARG A 503 28.77 -17.03 29.27
N GLU A 504 28.46 -18.31 29.46
CA GLU A 504 29.12 -19.42 28.78
C GLU A 504 28.57 -19.68 27.35
N ASP A 505 28.13 -18.65 26.64
CA ASP A 505 27.62 -18.65 25.25
C ASP A 505 26.33 -19.46 25.02
N LEU A 506 25.43 -19.54 26.02
CA LEU A 506 24.15 -20.25 25.89
C LEU A 506 22.96 -19.29 26.03
N VAL A 507 22.16 -19.16 24.96
CA VAL A 507 20.85 -18.51 25.04
C VAL A 507 19.92 -19.41 25.85
N LEU A 508 19.41 -18.91 26.96
CA LEU A 508 18.55 -19.65 27.88
C LEU A 508 17.08 -19.46 27.52
N SER A 509 16.69 -18.22 27.24
CA SER A 509 15.34 -17.87 26.79
C SER A 509 15.40 -16.66 25.88
N GLN A 510 14.46 -16.57 24.95
CA GLN A 510 14.29 -15.42 24.09
C GLN A 510 12.80 -15.26 23.76
N GLN A 511 12.35 -14.01 23.68
CA GLN A 511 10.99 -13.70 23.28
C GLN A 511 10.97 -12.49 22.35
N LEU A 512 10.12 -12.57 21.33
CA LEU A 512 9.82 -11.46 20.44
C LEU A 512 8.41 -10.98 20.75
N ILE A 513 8.25 -9.68 21.00
CA ILE A 513 6.97 -9.05 21.33
C ILE A 513 6.80 -7.76 20.50
N LEU A 514 5.56 -7.36 20.23
CA LEU A 514 5.27 -6.17 19.41
C LEU A 514 5.17 -4.88 20.24
N THR A 515 5.03 -4.99 21.56
CA THR A 515 4.91 -3.86 22.49
C THR A 515 6.16 -3.71 23.36
N PRO A 516 6.42 -2.51 23.92
CA PRO A 516 7.47 -2.35 24.91
C PRO A 516 7.29 -3.34 26.08
N PRO A 517 8.34 -4.07 26.48
CA PRO A 517 8.23 -5.09 27.51
C PRO A 517 7.89 -4.47 28.87
N ASP A 518 6.84 -4.97 29.50
CA ASP A 518 6.51 -4.63 30.89
C ASP A 518 7.25 -5.57 31.87
N SER A 519 7.21 -5.23 33.16
CA SER A 519 7.89 -6.01 34.20
C SER A 519 7.40 -7.47 34.28
N ASN A 520 6.13 -7.74 33.94
CA ASN A 520 5.57 -9.09 33.95
C ASN A 520 6.10 -9.93 32.78
N THR A 521 6.24 -9.32 31.61
CA THR A 521 6.82 -9.96 30.42
C THR A 521 8.29 -10.28 30.68
N ILE A 522 9.05 -9.35 31.26
CA ILE A 522 10.45 -9.59 31.65
C ILE A 522 10.54 -10.74 32.65
N LEU A 523 9.68 -10.76 33.69
CA LEU A 523 9.58 -11.86 34.65
C LEU A 523 9.28 -13.19 33.97
N SER A 524 8.35 -13.21 33.01
CA SER A 524 7.99 -14.41 32.26
C SER A 524 9.20 -14.99 31.51
N VAL A 525 9.99 -14.16 30.83
CA VAL A 525 11.17 -14.63 30.09
C VAL A 525 12.26 -15.16 31.04
N ILE A 526 12.47 -14.48 32.17
CA ILE A 526 13.40 -14.93 33.22
C ILE A 526 12.96 -16.26 33.80
N GLY A 527 11.68 -16.38 34.14
CA GLY A 527 11.13 -17.59 34.73
C GLY A 527 11.18 -18.76 33.76
N GLU A 528 10.93 -18.54 32.46
CA GLU A 528 11.11 -19.57 31.43
C GLU A 528 12.56 -20.04 31.33
N ALA A 529 13.53 -19.13 31.44
CA ALA A 529 14.96 -19.50 31.49
C ALA A 529 15.30 -20.34 32.72
N ILE A 530 14.67 -20.08 33.87
CA ILE A 530 14.88 -20.80 35.14
C ILE A 530 14.22 -22.18 35.11
N LEU A 531 12.95 -22.25 34.69
CA LEU A 531 12.10 -23.43 34.78
C LEU A 531 12.31 -24.39 33.61
N ASN A 532 12.59 -23.86 32.42
CA ASN A 532 12.69 -24.64 31.17
C ASN A 532 14.02 -24.40 30.42
N PRO A 533 15.19 -24.59 31.07
CA PRO A 533 16.46 -24.35 30.40
C PRO A 533 16.67 -25.31 29.21
N PRO A 534 17.25 -24.84 28.08
CA PRO A 534 17.42 -25.64 26.86
C PRO A 534 18.32 -26.88 27.03
N GLY A 535 19.04 -26.97 28.15
CA GLY A 535 19.66 -28.18 28.66
C GLY A 535 20.04 -28.02 30.13
N GLY A 536 19.87 -29.08 30.92
CA GLY A 536 20.17 -29.07 32.36
C GLY A 536 18.93 -29.29 33.22
N THR A 537 19.07 -29.06 34.52
CA THR A 537 17.94 -29.06 35.47
C THR A 537 17.53 -27.61 35.77
N PRO A 538 16.25 -27.36 36.08
CA PRO A 538 15.77 -26.02 36.46
C PRO A 538 16.64 -25.40 37.55
N SER A 539 17.15 -24.19 37.31
CA SER A 539 18.01 -23.50 38.26
C SER A 539 18.02 -21.99 38.03
N ARG A 540 18.15 -21.24 39.13
CA ARG A 540 18.34 -19.77 39.12
C ARG A 540 19.83 -19.40 39.19
N PRO A 541 20.25 -18.29 38.57
CA PRO A 541 21.65 -17.84 38.62
C PRO A 541 22.02 -17.28 39.99
N THR A 542 23.30 -17.00 40.21
CA THR A 542 23.72 -16.18 41.36
C THR A 542 23.59 -14.68 41.04
N THR A 543 23.85 -14.31 39.79
CA THR A 543 23.91 -12.90 39.36
C THR A 543 23.28 -12.71 37.98
N ILE A 544 22.56 -11.62 37.79
CA ILE A 544 22.02 -11.14 36.52
C ILE A 544 22.65 -9.79 36.18
N TRP A 545 23.20 -9.69 34.97
CA TRP A 545 23.76 -8.47 34.41
C TRP A 545 22.76 -7.82 33.47
N VAL A 546 22.64 -6.49 33.58
CA VAL A 546 21.78 -5.66 32.73
C VAL A 546 22.58 -4.47 32.17
N PRO A 547 22.25 -3.97 30.97
CA PRO A 547 23.09 -3.02 30.25
C PRO A 547 23.01 -1.58 30.79
N SER A 548 21.93 -1.21 31.47
CA SER A 548 21.71 0.16 31.94
C SER A 548 21.02 0.25 33.29
N ALA A 549 21.03 1.45 33.89
CA ALA A 549 20.33 1.72 35.15
C ALA A 549 18.80 1.58 35.02
N GLU A 550 18.24 1.83 33.83
CA GLU A 550 16.82 1.65 33.54
C GLU A 550 16.45 0.16 33.60
N HIS A 551 17.19 -0.68 32.90
CA HIS A 551 17.00 -2.13 32.95
C HIS A 551 17.13 -2.68 34.37
N HIS A 552 18.06 -2.12 35.16
CA HIS A 552 18.21 -2.50 36.56
C HIS A 552 16.97 -2.15 37.40
N LEU A 553 16.30 -1.02 37.14
CA LEU A 553 15.06 -0.68 37.86
C LEU A 553 13.95 -1.70 37.62
N ASP A 554 13.85 -2.24 36.41
CA ASP A 554 12.81 -3.21 36.04
C ASP A 554 13.12 -4.64 36.53
N VAL A 555 14.39 -5.05 36.51
CA VAL A 555 14.80 -6.42 36.86
C VAL A 555 15.06 -6.59 38.36
N LYS A 556 15.55 -5.56 39.05
CA LYS A 556 15.97 -5.65 40.47
C LYS A 556 14.87 -6.14 41.42
N PRO A 557 13.61 -5.67 41.35
CA PRO A 557 12.56 -6.13 42.26
C PRO A 557 12.33 -7.64 42.17
N VAL A 558 12.26 -8.16 40.94
CA VAL A 558 12.10 -9.59 40.66
C VAL A 558 13.33 -10.37 41.14
N ALA A 559 14.53 -9.90 40.81
CA ALA A 559 15.78 -10.56 41.19
C ALA A 559 15.92 -10.67 42.71
N ASP A 560 15.59 -9.61 43.45
CA ASP A 560 15.59 -9.63 44.93
C ASP A 560 14.61 -10.66 45.50
N ASP A 561 13.41 -10.76 44.92
CA ASP A 561 12.41 -11.70 45.35
C ASP A 561 12.85 -13.16 45.18
N ILE A 562 13.58 -13.48 44.11
CA ILE A 562 14.11 -14.83 43.88
C ILE A 562 15.52 -15.05 44.46
N GLY A 563 16.07 -14.07 45.19
CA GLY A 563 17.36 -14.16 45.86
C GLY A 563 18.58 -14.09 44.94
N VAL A 564 18.46 -13.37 43.83
CA VAL A 564 19.49 -13.20 42.78
C VAL A 564 20.04 -11.78 42.81
N GLU A 565 21.35 -11.61 42.67
CA GLU A 565 21.97 -10.29 42.59
C GLU A 565 21.80 -9.69 41.19
N CYS A 566 21.27 -8.47 41.07
CA CYS A 566 21.19 -7.75 39.78
C CYS A 566 22.24 -6.62 39.74
N VAL A 567 23.03 -6.58 38.67
CA VAL A 567 24.18 -5.67 38.51
C VAL A 567 24.12 -4.99 37.14
N VAL A 568 24.41 -3.69 37.10
CA VAL A 568 24.61 -2.97 35.83
C VAL A 568 26.01 -3.26 35.29
N GLY A 569 26.10 -3.76 34.05
CA GLY A 569 27.38 -4.08 33.41
C GLY A 569 27.25 -4.30 31.91
N GLN A 570 28.36 -4.59 31.24
CA GLN A 570 28.36 -4.86 29.79
C GLN A 570 27.82 -6.26 29.49
N CYS A 571 26.79 -6.35 28.64
CA CYS A 571 26.20 -7.60 28.17
C CYS A 571 26.82 -8.04 26.83
N GLN A 572 28.11 -8.43 26.85
CA GLN A 572 28.91 -8.64 25.64
C GLN A 572 28.36 -9.72 24.71
N LEU A 573 27.78 -10.79 25.25
CA LEU A 573 27.23 -11.88 24.44
C LEU A 573 25.99 -11.39 23.69
N ILE A 574 25.10 -10.72 24.42
CA ILE A 574 23.88 -10.17 23.85
C ILE A 574 24.19 -9.09 22.81
N ASP A 575 25.17 -8.21 23.08
CA ASP A 575 25.64 -7.21 22.11
C ASP A 575 26.08 -7.86 20.79
N GLN A 576 26.89 -8.93 20.87
CA GLN A 576 27.33 -9.67 19.69
C GLN A 576 26.16 -10.35 18.95
N MET A 577 25.16 -10.84 19.69
CA MET A 577 23.98 -11.45 19.09
C MET A 577 23.14 -10.44 18.31
N PHE A 578 22.87 -9.25 18.87
CA PHE A 578 22.14 -8.20 18.16
C PHE A 578 22.90 -7.70 16.93
N GLU A 579 24.22 -7.53 17.02
CA GLU A 579 25.07 -7.15 15.89
C GLU A 579 25.04 -8.21 14.78
N SER A 580 25.20 -9.50 15.14
CA SER A 580 25.12 -10.61 14.20
C SER A 580 23.72 -10.75 13.58
N LEU A 581 22.66 -10.55 14.38
CA LEU A 581 21.28 -10.59 13.91
C LEU A 581 21.06 -9.51 12.86
N SER A 582 21.46 -8.28 13.15
CA SER A 582 21.34 -7.13 12.25
C SER A 582 22.04 -7.39 10.91
N GLN A 583 23.30 -7.85 10.95
CA GLN A 583 24.07 -8.16 9.73
C GLN A 583 23.41 -9.25 8.87
N HIS A 584 22.89 -10.31 9.49
CA HIS A 584 22.18 -11.37 8.75
C HIS A 584 20.82 -10.92 8.20
N MET A 585 20.21 -9.91 8.80
CA MET A 585 18.90 -9.40 8.41
C MET A 585 18.99 -8.40 7.27
N ASP A 586 20.00 -7.52 7.27
CA ASP A 586 20.31 -6.63 6.15
C ASP A 586 20.47 -7.43 4.83
N GLU A 587 21.12 -8.60 4.90
CA GLU A 587 21.28 -9.50 3.75
C GLU A 587 19.99 -10.25 3.34
N ALA A 588 19.04 -10.42 4.27
CA ALA A 588 17.87 -11.29 4.09
C ALA A 588 16.61 -10.56 3.61
N VAL A 589 16.41 -9.29 3.99
CA VAL A 589 15.14 -8.56 3.80
C VAL A 589 15.06 -7.85 2.44
N GLY A 590 16.19 -7.48 1.83
CA GLY A 590 16.24 -7.00 0.45
C GLY A 590 15.75 -5.56 0.22
N GLY A 591 16.08 -4.64 1.13
CA GLY A 591 15.90 -3.18 0.98
C GLY A 591 17.25 -2.42 1.04
N PRO A 592 17.26 -1.09 0.79
CA PRO A 592 18.49 -0.31 0.94
C PRO A 592 18.96 -0.33 2.41
N PRO A 593 20.28 -0.44 2.66
CA PRO A 593 20.82 -0.38 4.01
C PRO A 593 20.60 1.02 4.61
N ALA A 594 20.64 1.11 5.94
CA ALA A 594 20.50 2.39 6.64
C ALA A 594 21.53 3.41 6.15
N LEU A 595 21.09 4.63 5.84
CA LEU A 595 21.95 5.74 5.43
C LEU A 595 23.05 6.02 6.46
N VAL A 596 22.73 5.94 7.75
CA VAL A 596 23.71 6.11 8.84
C VAL A 596 24.76 5.01 8.92
N SER A 597 24.50 3.85 8.32
CA SER A 597 25.42 2.71 8.29
C SER A 597 26.31 2.71 7.03
N LEU A 598 26.13 3.67 6.13
CA LEU A 598 26.90 3.74 4.88
C LEU A 598 28.35 4.17 5.10
N PRO A 599 29.31 3.61 4.34
CA PRO A 599 30.72 4.00 4.45
C PRO A 599 30.93 5.50 4.22
N SER A 600 31.63 6.16 5.14
CA SER A 600 31.96 7.59 5.08
C SER A 600 30.77 8.56 5.15
N VAL A 601 29.55 8.06 5.43
CA VAL A 601 28.39 8.90 5.73
C VAL A 601 28.42 9.28 7.21
N THR A 602 28.06 10.54 7.50
CA THR A 602 27.98 11.06 8.88
C THR A 602 26.54 11.41 9.22
N PRO A 603 26.14 11.42 10.51
CA PRO A 603 24.81 11.84 10.93
C PRO A 603 24.40 13.21 10.38
N ASP A 604 25.33 14.17 10.31
CA ASP A 604 25.07 15.51 9.78
C ASP A 604 24.70 15.48 8.28
N MET A 605 25.31 14.60 7.48
CA MET A 605 24.96 14.45 6.07
C MET A 605 23.56 13.86 5.87
N VAL A 606 23.17 12.90 6.71
CA VAL A 606 21.82 12.32 6.67
C VAL A 606 20.79 13.36 7.12
N GLY A 607 21.08 14.10 8.20
CA GLY A 607 20.23 15.19 8.67
C GLY A 607 20.02 16.29 7.62
N ASP A 608 21.06 16.64 6.87
CA ASP A 608 20.98 17.61 5.77
C ASP A 608 20.04 17.14 4.64
N PHE A 609 20.11 15.85 4.29
CA PHE A 609 19.20 15.23 3.34
C PHE A 609 17.75 15.19 3.85
N TYR A 610 17.54 14.84 5.13
CA TYR A 610 16.21 14.83 5.76
C TYR A 610 15.56 16.21 5.73
N GLU A 611 16.31 17.27 6.05
CA GLU A 611 15.82 18.64 5.97
C GLU A 611 15.43 19.02 4.52
N ALA A 612 16.29 18.72 3.54
CA ALA A 612 16.00 18.98 2.13
C ALA A 612 14.73 18.27 1.65
N ALA A 613 14.57 16.99 2.02
CA ALA A 613 13.41 16.18 1.67
C ALA A 613 12.13 16.67 2.37
N ALA A 614 12.23 17.10 3.63
CA ALA A 614 11.12 17.69 4.37
C ALA A 614 10.67 19.03 3.77
N ASP A 615 11.61 19.87 3.32
CA ASP A 615 11.30 21.14 2.65
C ASP A 615 10.67 20.94 1.26
N PHE A 616 11.11 19.91 0.54
CA PHE A 616 10.44 19.44 -0.67
C PHE A 616 9.01 19.01 -0.35
N TYR A 617 8.78 18.12 0.63
CA TYR A 617 7.43 17.70 1.00
C TYR A 617 6.52 18.88 1.39
N LYS A 618 7.01 19.79 2.25
CA LYS A 618 6.24 20.97 2.68
C LYS A 618 5.90 21.92 1.54
N SER A 619 6.66 21.90 0.44
CA SER A 619 6.40 22.79 -0.70
C SER A 619 5.21 22.37 -1.56
N ARG A 620 4.86 21.08 -1.57
CA ARG A 620 3.88 20.49 -2.49
C ARG A 620 4.14 20.79 -3.97
N VAL A 621 5.38 21.09 -4.38
CA VAL A 621 5.69 21.46 -5.78
C VAL A 621 5.27 20.40 -6.80
N TRP A 622 5.27 19.12 -6.42
CA TRP A 622 4.80 18.02 -7.30
C TRP A 622 3.30 18.12 -7.63
N THR A 623 2.49 18.80 -6.82
CA THR A 623 1.03 18.94 -7.07
C THR A 623 0.71 19.87 -8.23
N SER A 624 1.66 20.74 -8.60
CA SER A 624 1.50 21.74 -9.67
C SER A 624 2.54 21.57 -10.79
N THR A 625 3.33 20.49 -10.77
CA THR A 625 4.36 20.22 -11.78
C THR A 625 3.79 19.28 -12.84
N HIS A 626 3.86 19.68 -14.12
CA HIS A 626 3.40 18.83 -15.23
C HIS A 626 4.19 17.50 -15.25
N PRO A 627 3.57 16.34 -15.52
CA PRO A 627 4.21 15.02 -15.47
C PRO A 627 5.51 14.90 -16.28
N GLU A 628 5.57 15.56 -17.44
CA GLU A 628 6.74 15.57 -18.33
C GLU A 628 7.76 16.69 -18.00
N SER A 629 7.59 17.40 -16.88
CA SER A 629 8.50 18.48 -16.52
C SER A 629 9.87 17.94 -16.15
N VAL A 630 10.90 18.43 -16.85
CA VAL A 630 12.30 18.10 -16.56
C VAL A 630 13.04 19.36 -16.12
N VAL A 631 13.72 19.27 -14.98
CA VAL A 631 14.58 20.36 -14.48
C VAL A 631 16.04 20.00 -14.72
N GLU A 632 16.70 20.74 -15.62
CA GLU A 632 18.14 20.63 -15.82
C GLU A 632 18.92 21.27 -14.65
N ILE A 633 19.90 20.52 -14.16
CA ILE A 633 20.77 20.86 -13.05
C ILE A 633 22.22 20.79 -13.52
N GLN A 634 22.94 21.88 -13.37
CA GLN A 634 24.40 21.89 -13.54
C GLN A 634 25.07 21.78 -12.17
N CYS A 635 25.78 20.68 -11.92
CA CYS A 635 26.61 20.50 -10.73
C CYS A 635 28.09 20.58 -11.10
N SER A 636 28.86 21.39 -10.36
CA SER A 636 30.30 21.60 -10.60
C SER A 636 31.20 21.11 -9.47
N GLU A 637 30.65 20.92 -8.25
CA GLU A 637 31.46 20.69 -7.03
C GLU A 637 31.41 19.26 -6.49
N LEU A 638 30.21 18.64 -6.45
CA LEU A 638 30.02 17.31 -5.88
C LEU A 638 30.18 16.22 -6.93
N ILE A 639 29.24 16.17 -7.88
CA ILE A 639 29.26 15.25 -9.01
C ILE A 639 29.21 16.07 -10.29
N HIS A 640 30.39 16.32 -10.86
CA HIS A 640 30.54 17.22 -11.99
C HIS A 640 29.76 16.70 -13.21
N GLY A 641 28.79 17.47 -13.69
CA GLY A 641 27.99 17.09 -14.85
C GLY A 641 26.67 17.84 -14.96
N ARG A 642 25.96 17.57 -16.05
CA ARG A 642 24.54 17.91 -16.19
C ARG A 642 23.72 16.76 -15.67
N TRP A 643 22.67 17.10 -14.94
CA TRP A 643 21.71 16.17 -14.37
C TRP A 643 20.29 16.64 -14.71
N TYR A 644 19.38 15.69 -14.85
CA TYR A 644 17.99 15.95 -15.20
C TYR A 644 17.09 15.42 -14.09
N ALA A 645 16.37 16.32 -13.44
CA ALA A 645 15.44 15.96 -12.38
C ALA A 645 14.04 15.76 -12.94
N VAL A 646 13.47 14.59 -12.63
CA VAL A 646 12.06 14.25 -12.85
C VAL A 646 11.37 14.20 -11.50
N ILE A 647 10.30 14.96 -11.36
CA ILE A 647 9.54 15.09 -10.11
C ILE A 647 8.49 13.99 -10.09
N MET A 648 8.43 13.24 -8.98
CA MET A 648 7.46 12.17 -8.78
C MET A 648 6.42 12.58 -7.73
N GLY A 649 5.21 12.06 -7.89
CA GLY A 649 4.13 12.22 -6.93
C GLY A 649 2.88 12.91 -7.47
N GLN A 650 2.79 13.22 -8.76
CA GLN A 650 1.62 13.84 -9.40
C GLN A 650 0.34 13.01 -9.22
N MET A 651 0.48 11.68 -9.13
CA MET A 651 -0.61 10.74 -8.86
C MET A 651 -0.68 10.29 -7.39
N GLY A 652 0.12 10.89 -6.50
CA GLY A 652 0.19 10.59 -5.06
C GLY A 652 0.79 9.24 -4.74
N GLN A 653 1.19 8.50 -5.76
CA GLN A 653 1.99 7.31 -5.63
C GLN A 653 3.45 7.76 -5.70
N GLU A 654 4.21 7.39 -4.67
CA GLU A 654 5.65 7.66 -4.54
C GLU A 654 6.08 9.12 -4.79
N ILE A 655 5.96 9.95 -3.75
CA ILE A 655 6.41 11.35 -3.81
C ILE A 655 7.94 11.38 -3.72
N GLY A 656 8.62 12.08 -4.64
CA GLY A 656 10.08 12.10 -4.66
C GLY A 656 10.68 12.81 -5.87
N ILE A 657 11.98 12.62 -6.08
CA ILE A 657 12.69 13.12 -7.27
C ILE A 657 13.68 12.06 -7.73
N ILE A 658 13.74 11.82 -9.04
CA ILE A 658 14.81 11.05 -9.69
C ILE A 658 15.72 12.02 -10.43
N PHE A 659 17.03 11.86 -10.25
CA PHE A 659 18.07 12.60 -10.95
C PHE A 659 18.81 11.66 -11.90
N PHE A 660 18.70 11.90 -13.20
CA PHE A 660 19.42 11.16 -14.27
C PHE A 660 20.67 11.91 -14.71
N ASP A 661 21.73 11.20 -15.04
CA ASP A 661 22.97 11.76 -15.60
C ASP A 661 23.01 11.73 -17.15
N ASP A 662 22.08 11.02 -17.78
CA ASP A 662 21.95 10.88 -19.24
C ASP A 662 20.57 11.37 -19.74
N PRO A 663 20.51 12.36 -20.65
CA PRO A 663 19.25 12.79 -21.25
C PRO A 663 18.58 11.71 -22.12
N GLU A 664 19.32 10.73 -22.66
CA GLU A 664 18.69 9.62 -23.41
C GLU A 664 17.99 8.64 -22.46
N ALA A 665 18.41 8.53 -21.20
CA ALA A 665 17.72 7.73 -20.18
C ALA A 665 16.32 8.31 -19.87
N LEU A 666 16.15 9.62 -20.02
CA LEU A 666 14.89 10.31 -19.86
C LEU A 666 13.86 9.89 -20.92
N GLU A 667 14.28 9.71 -22.17
CA GLU A 667 13.40 9.22 -23.26
C GLU A 667 12.84 7.83 -22.95
N SER A 668 13.62 6.96 -22.29
CA SER A 668 13.14 5.64 -21.87
C SER A 668 12.14 5.66 -20.71
N VAL A 669 12.14 6.74 -19.92
CA VAL A 669 11.23 6.95 -18.78
C VAL A 669 9.89 7.52 -19.23
N PHE A 670 9.86 8.24 -20.36
CA PHE A 670 8.65 8.82 -20.96
C PHE A 670 8.13 8.07 -22.20
N ALA A 671 8.80 7.00 -22.64
CA ALA A 671 8.38 6.22 -23.81
C ALA A 671 7.10 5.42 -23.51
N SER A 672 6.05 5.67 -24.29
CA SER A 672 4.71 5.09 -24.12
C SER A 672 4.59 3.61 -24.54
N ASP A 673 5.49 3.10 -25.41
CA ASP A 673 5.52 1.70 -25.84
C ASP A 673 6.93 1.07 -25.65
N PRO A 674 7.07 0.00 -24.83
CA PRO A 674 8.33 -0.71 -24.64
C PRO A 674 8.95 -1.29 -25.92
N SER A 675 8.20 -1.38 -27.02
CA SER A 675 8.67 -1.90 -28.31
C SER A 675 9.33 -0.84 -29.21
N ASP A 676 9.14 0.46 -28.93
CA ASP A 676 9.87 1.56 -29.56
C ASP A 676 11.31 1.68 -29.04
N LEU A 677 11.59 1.05 -27.90
CA LEU A 677 12.94 0.75 -27.48
C LEU A 677 13.47 -0.36 -28.40
N GLY A 678 14.19 0.03 -29.45
CA GLY A 678 15.01 -0.90 -30.22
C GLY A 678 15.86 -1.78 -29.29
N ALA A 679 16.34 -2.94 -29.80
CA ALA A 679 16.94 -4.06 -29.05
C ALA A 679 18.17 -3.80 -28.13
N GLY A 680 18.38 -2.58 -27.63
CA GLY A 680 19.23 -2.25 -26.50
C GLY A 680 18.55 -1.21 -25.61
N ALA A 681 17.61 -1.63 -24.75
CA ALA A 681 17.25 -0.85 -23.56
C ALA A 681 18.54 -0.51 -22.82
N LYS A 682 18.94 0.77 -22.86
CA LYS A 682 20.21 1.23 -22.30
C LYS A 682 20.10 1.33 -20.77
N GLN A 683 21.26 1.25 -20.15
CA GLN A 683 21.40 1.21 -18.70
C GLN A 683 20.87 2.49 -18.05
N ILE A 684 19.89 2.38 -17.15
CA ILE A 684 19.38 3.52 -16.37
C ILE A 684 20.28 3.70 -15.15
N HIS A 685 20.93 4.87 -15.06
CA HIS A 685 21.73 5.30 -13.91
C HIS A 685 21.08 6.55 -13.31
N GLY A 686 20.72 6.50 -12.03
CA GLY A 686 20.07 7.64 -11.39
C GLY A 686 20.20 7.64 -9.87
N ILE A 687 20.23 8.84 -9.31
CA ILE A 687 20.16 9.06 -7.86
C ILE A 687 18.72 9.44 -7.56
N SER A 688 18.07 8.77 -6.61
CA SER A 688 16.66 9.01 -6.31
C SER A 688 16.40 9.04 -4.82
N PHE A 689 15.31 9.69 -4.44
CA PHE A 689 14.65 9.42 -3.18
C PHE A 689 13.14 9.35 -3.35
N SER A 690 12.50 8.57 -2.49
CA SER A 690 11.06 8.57 -2.27
C SER A 690 10.73 8.92 -0.82
N LEU A 691 9.54 9.46 -0.63
CA LEU A 691 8.95 9.78 0.66
C LEU A 691 7.85 8.76 0.96
N ASN A 692 7.89 8.17 2.14
CA ASN A 692 6.98 7.13 2.57
C ASN A 692 6.64 7.23 4.07
N GLU A 693 5.85 6.27 4.55
CA GLU A 693 5.63 6.07 5.98
C GLU A 693 6.91 5.60 6.69
N GLN A 694 7.02 5.89 7.98
CA GLN A 694 8.17 5.50 8.83
C GLN A 694 8.52 4.02 8.71
N SER A 695 7.51 3.16 8.55
CA SER A 695 7.64 1.72 8.43
C SER A 695 8.36 1.23 7.16
N PHE A 696 8.58 2.11 6.18
CA PHE A 696 9.33 1.80 4.96
C PHE A 696 10.80 2.23 5.06
N VAL A 697 11.18 3.00 6.09
CA VAL A 697 12.55 3.45 6.32
C VAL A 697 13.28 2.49 7.24
N ASN A 698 14.59 2.32 7.04
CA ASN A 698 15.38 1.46 7.91
C ASN A 698 15.29 1.94 9.37
N PRO A 699 14.97 1.06 10.35
CA PRO A 699 14.80 1.49 11.74
C PRO A 699 16.02 2.18 12.36
N ARG A 700 17.23 1.93 11.86
CA ARG A 700 18.44 2.65 12.30
C ARG A 700 18.43 4.12 11.91
N ASP A 701 17.96 4.44 10.70
CA ASP A 701 17.82 5.83 10.26
C ASP A 701 16.69 6.53 11.04
N VAL A 702 15.63 5.79 11.38
CA VAL A 702 14.55 6.26 12.24
C VAL A 702 15.06 6.60 13.65
N ALA A 703 15.75 5.67 14.30
CA ALA A 703 16.33 5.88 15.62
C ALA A 703 17.34 7.04 15.63
N ALA A 704 18.14 7.17 14.57
CA ALA A 704 19.05 8.30 14.41
C ALA A 704 18.29 9.63 14.23
N ALA A 705 17.23 9.66 13.43
CA ALA A 705 16.40 10.85 13.25
C ALA A 705 15.80 11.33 14.58
N GLU A 706 15.32 10.41 15.43
CA GLU A 706 14.80 10.71 16.76
C GLU A 706 15.92 11.18 17.71
N GLN A 707 17.06 10.50 17.72
CA GLN A 707 18.20 10.82 18.56
C GLN A 707 18.80 12.22 18.25
N PHE A 708 18.95 12.54 16.97
CA PHE A 708 19.58 13.78 16.51
C PHE A 708 18.56 14.91 16.22
N GLY A 709 17.27 14.61 16.27
CA GLY A 709 16.20 15.58 16.04
C GLY A 709 16.10 16.08 14.59
N TRP A 710 16.27 15.19 13.62
CA TRP A 710 16.19 15.55 12.19
C TRP A 710 14.77 15.93 11.78
N SER A 711 14.64 16.85 10.81
CA SER A 711 13.34 17.32 10.33
C SER A 711 12.65 16.26 9.46
N VAL A 712 11.46 15.82 9.87
CA VAL A 712 10.54 15.02 9.06
C VAL A 712 9.24 15.80 8.91
N ALA A 713 8.73 15.94 7.67
CA ALA A 713 7.61 16.84 7.40
C ALA A 713 6.25 16.31 7.87
N GLY A 714 6.13 15.01 8.12
CA GLY A 714 4.91 14.35 8.59
C GLY A 714 5.04 12.82 8.57
N PRO A 715 4.00 12.10 9.03
CA PRO A 715 4.02 10.63 9.14
C PRO A 715 4.30 9.88 7.82
N GLU A 716 3.99 10.49 6.67
CA GLU A 716 4.12 9.93 5.32
C GLU A 716 5.28 10.59 4.54
N ALA A 717 6.14 11.35 5.21
CA ALA A 717 7.22 12.13 4.60
C ALA A 717 8.61 11.68 5.07
N TRP A 718 8.78 10.39 5.35
CA TRP A 718 10.06 9.80 5.71
C TRP A 718 10.88 9.51 4.46
N PRO A 719 12.10 10.07 4.33
CA PRO A 719 12.88 9.96 3.12
C PRO A 719 13.69 8.66 3.04
N MET A 720 13.65 8.03 1.88
CA MET A 720 14.46 6.87 1.54
C MET A 720 15.27 7.17 0.28
N GLY A 721 16.59 7.31 0.43
CA GLY A 721 17.51 7.60 -0.68
C GLY A 721 18.18 6.34 -1.22
N PHE A 722 18.28 6.22 -2.55
CA PHE A 722 18.88 5.07 -3.21
C PHE A 722 19.45 5.43 -4.59
N PHE A 723 20.33 4.57 -5.10
CA PHE A 723 20.82 4.65 -6.47
C PHE A 723 20.18 3.56 -7.33
N ILE A 724 19.74 3.93 -8.52
CA ILE A 724 19.13 3.06 -9.53
C ILE A 724 20.19 2.69 -10.56
N ALA A 725 20.41 1.39 -10.77
CA ALA A 725 21.29 0.85 -11.80
C ALA A 725 20.64 -0.37 -12.47
N ASP A 726 20.23 -0.28 -13.74
CA ASP A 726 19.78 -1.44 -14.54
C ASP A 726 18.66 -2.29 -13.91
N SER A 727 17.72 -1.66 -13.20
CA SER A 727 16.65 -2.31 -12.42
C SER A 727 17.07 -2.95 -11.08
N ASP A 728 18.33 -2.81 -10.67
CA ASP A 728 18.81 -3.12 -9.32
C ASP A 728 19.07 -1.83 -8.53
N PHE A 729 18.98 -1.94 -7.20
CA PHE A 729 19.34 -0.87 -6.28
C PHE A 729 20.73 -1.08 -5.72
N ARG A 730 21.47 0.01 -5.57
CA ARG A 730 22.66 0.02 -4.73
C ARG A 730 22.58 1.11 -3.66
N PRO A 731 23.30 0.94 -2.55
CA PRO A 731 23.46 1.99 -1.56
C PRO A 731 24.11 3.25 -2.16
N LEU A 732 23.73 4.41 -1.64
CA LEU A 732 24.35 5.69 -1.98
C LEU A 732 25.78 5.77 -1.42
N THR A 733 26.62 6.53 -2.09
CA THR A 733 27.88 7.02 -1.52
C THR A 733 27.66 8.32 -0.75
N ALA A 734 28.61 8.70 0.11
CA ALA A 734 28.53 9.97 0.85
C ALA A 734 28.42 11.20 -0.07
N VAL A 735 29.11 11.20 -1.21
CA VAL A 735 29.06 12.30 -2.19
C VAL A 735 27.69 12.34 -2.90
N GLU A 736 27.11 11.18 -3.21
CA GLU A 736 25.77 11.09 -3.81
C GLU A 736 24.68 11.55 -2.85
N LEU A 737 24.79 11.24 -1.56
CA LEU A 737 23.85 11.73 -0.54
C LEU A 737 23.90 13.26 -0.41
N GLN A 738 25.11 13.84 -0.39
CA GLN A 738 25.27 15.30 -0.38
C GLN A 738 24.72 15.94 -1.66
N PHE A 739 24.94 15.31 -2.81
CA PHE A 739 24.38 15.77 -4.08
C PHE A 739 22.85 15.74 -4.04
N LEU A 740 22.27 14.64 -3.56
CA LEU A 740 20.83 14.44 -3.44
C LEU A 740 20.19 15.54 -2.58
N ALA A 741 20.78 15.87 -1.43
CA ALA A 741 20.31 16.95 -0.57
C ALA A 741 20.38 18.33 -1.26
N ALA A 742 21.53 18.66 -1.85
CA ALA A 742 21.76 19.96 -2.49
C ALA A 742 20.88 20.15 -3.75
N ALA A 743 20.79 19.12 -4.59
CA ALA A 743 19.98 19.12 -5.81
C ALA A 743 18.49 19.25 -5.48
N THR A 744 18.00 18.54 -4.46
CA THR A 744 16.59 18.61 -4.01
C THR A 744 16.20 20.02 -3.59
N ARG A 745 17.02 20.71 -2.78
CA ARG A 745 16.76 22.11 -2.40
C ARG A 745 16.73 23.03 -3.60
N SER A 746 17.65 22.85 -4.53
CA SER A 746 17.76 23.65 -5.74
C SER A 746 16.53 23.50 -6.63
N VAL A 747 16.11 22.27 -6.93
CA VAL A 747 14.91 21.96 -7.71
C VAL A 747 13.67 22.51 -7.02
N THR A 748 13.52 22.28 -5.73
CA THR A 748 12.36 22.78 -4.95
C THR A 748 12.25 24.29 -5.03
N LYS A 749 13.38 25.00 -4.89
CA LYS A 749 13.43 26.46 -4.97
C LYS A 749 13.09 26.94 -6.39
N GLN A 750 13.63 26.28 -7.42
CA GLN A 750 13.35 26.60 -8.82
C GLN A 750 11.85 26.45 -9.12
N LEU A 751 11.25 25.31 -8.78
CA LEU A 751 9.83 25.02 -9.03
C LEU A 751 8.91 26.00 -8.30
N LYS A 752 9.24 26.39 -7.05
CA LYS A 752 8.54 27.48 -6.36
C LYS A 752 8.63 28.83 -7.06
N SER A 753 9.71 29.08 -7.80
CA SER A 753 9.96 30.34 -8.51
C SER A 753 9.52 30.33 -9.98
N GLN A 754 9.17 29.16 -10.52
CA GLN A 754 8.82 28.91 -11.92
C GLN A 754 7.46 29.45 -12.36
N GLU A 755 6.91 30.43 -11.64
CA GLU A 755 6.19 31.50 -12.35
C GLU A 755 7.07 32.15 -13.45
N LYS A 756 8.43 32.08 -13.41
CA LYS A 756 9.33 32.48 -14.53
C LYS A 756 10.67 31.71 -14.63
N SER A 757 10.86 30.91 -15.71
CA SER A 757 12.12 30.46 -16.37
C SER A 757 12.97 29.29 -15.79
N LEU A 758 13.44 28.40 -16.69
CA LEU A 758 14.17 27.13 -16.49
C LEU A 758 15.69 27.29 -16.71
N VAL A 759 16.50 27.08 -15.66
CA VAL A 759 17.88 26.52 -15.57
C VAL A 759 18.37 26.81 -14.13
N THR A 760 18.82 25.79 -13.37
CA THR A 760 19.31 25.98 -11.99
C THR A 760 20.75 25.52 -11.80
N SER A 761 21.58 26.36 -11.17
CA SER A 761 22.91 26.00 -10.64
C SER A 761 22.81 25.66 -9.14
N VAL A 762 23.49 24.61 -8.68
CA VAL A 762 23.49 24.16 -7.26
C VAL A 762 24.77 24.62 -6.54
N PRO A 763 24.76 25.73 -5.75
CA PRO A 763 25.90 26.10 -4.91
C PRO A 763 25.72 25.63 -3.45
N LEU A 764 26.82 25.23 -2.80
CA LEU A 764 26.75 24.51 -1.53
C LEU A 764 26.45 25.36 -0.29
N HIS A 765 26.68 26.68 -0.24
CA HIS A 765 26.44 27.51 0.96
C HIS A 765 26.00 28.93 0.57
N ASP A 766 25.20 29.56 1.44
CA ASP A 766 24.62 30.91 1.28
C ASP A 766 25.55 31.97 0.63
N ARG A 767 24.97 32.70 -0.34
CA ARG A 767 25.49 33.88 -1.10
C ARG A 767 26.29 33.57 -2.39
N ILE A 768 25.62 33.72 -3.54
CA ILE A 768 25.71 34.87 -4.47
C ILE A 768 24.80 34.59 -5.69
N VAL A 769 23.95 35.57 -6.02
CA VAL A 769 23.22 35.66 -7.29
C VAL A 769 24.20 36.08 -8.39
N GLN A 770 24.28 35.33 -9.48
CA GLN A 770 24.63 35.91 -10.78
C GLN A 770 23.71 35.40 -11.87
N VAL A 771 22.79 36.28 -12.26
CA VAL A 771 22.04 36.22 -13.51
C VAL A 771 23.02 36.50 -14.64
N LEU A 772 23.24 35.53 -15.53
CA LEU A 772 23.78 35.78 -16.85
C LEU A 772 22.64 35.74 -17.85
N THR A 773 22.09 36.93 -18.16
CA THR A 773 21.32 37.13 -19.38
C THR A 773 22.29 37.15 -20.56
N SER A 774 22.12 36.26 -21.53
CA SER A 774 22.58 36.51 -22.90
C SER A 774 21.37 36.59 -23.82
N ARG A 775 21.15 37.79 -24.35
CA ARG A 775 20.45 38.02 -25.62
C ARG A 775 21.17 37.25 -26.73
N GLU A 776 20.44 36.44 -27.48
CA GLU A 776 20.03 36.71 -28.87
C GLU A 776 18.82 35.84 -29.24
#